data_AF-A0A2V6AHR6-F1
#
_entry.id   AF-A0A2V6AHR6-F1
#
_cell.length_a   1.000
_cell.length_b   1.000
_cell.length_c   1.000
_cell.angle_alpha   90.00
_cell.angle_beta   90.00
_cell.angle_gamma   90.00
#
_symmetry.space_group_name_H-M   'P 1'
#
loop_
_entity.id
_entity.type
_entity.pdbx_description
1 polymer ?
#
loop_
_entity_poly.entity_id
_entity_poly.type
_entity_poly.pdbx_seq_one_letter_code
_entity_poly.pdbx_strand_id
1 'polypeptide(L)'
;MKFGFAGLLIAAFFCIASLDATTSNECRFSQSIDVPAPGLVRVNVPPETLNAARPDLADVRVTDSAGREVLYLIDRPMPRRESALRSQELITALEPTATRITLTTGTTSMLKGVTFETPPGLEFIKAVMVEGSHDGATWLQLATDKPIFRMADGAANPSVSFSEGVWESLRLTIDDSRTPAVPFTGVLLEVAETNAPAEPLLLTLKTRDESFGVTRLSLDLGAMNLTVASLGIETTDPLFVRPVTIAVPELANDNIRERTVCTGSVYRVDFNGKVESQVEIPIDRQILGRELIVLIDNGDSPPLVIDAVHGSRRVTNLLFFAPEASRYQLLSGNSQCAAPRYDLSELDDQLKNAGATEGRAGPLIANADYKQPDNLAALPLTGAKIDVAAWKFRKPIQLSKRGAQQIELDPDVLVRTARDQRDLRIVVEDQQLPFLIERPSISRALPLASARADDPKKPRLSRWSLKLPQAGIPITRITCAADSALFQREMRLWEEATDNRGDKFPRELGHAAWKKVPGETTRDFAIHLDVAPRGDTLFLETDNGDNPAIKLHDFRGHYPVTWVIFKTPSDSTQPIWIYYGNSGAASPRYDVALIADQLLRAERTPATLGRQENMHSKSERIIQTLSGSSLYIFWGVLGVVVIGLLVLVSRLLPRTQ
;
A
#
# COMPACT_ATOMS: atom_id res chain seq x y z
N MET A 1 5.83 -32.42 -50.26
CA MET A 1 7.13 -32.41 -49.53
C MET A 1 6.86 -31.98 -48.09
N LYS A 2 6.73 -32.94 -47.17
CA LYS A 2 6.51 -32.72 -45.73
C LYS A 2 7.69 -33.33 -44.95
N PHE A 3 8.86 -32.72 -45.08
CA PHE A 3 10.02 -32.98 -44.23
C PHE A 3 10.81 -31.67 -44.22
N GLY A 4 10.90 -31.00 -43.06
CA GLY A 4 11.66 -29.75 -42.96
C GLY A 4 11.61 -29.04 -41.62
N PHE A 5 10.49 -29.07 -40.88
CA PHE A 5 10.36 -28.27 -39.66
C PHE A 5 10.93 -28.93 -38.38
N ALA A 6 10.80 -30.26 -38.23
CA ALA A 6 11.31 -30.95 -37.03
C ALA A 6 12.85 -31.07 -37.01
N GLY A 7 13.49 -31.13 -38.18
CA GLY A 7 14.95 -31.31 -38.27
C GLY A 7 15.76 -30.06 -37.92
N LEU A 8 15.21 -28.87 -38.18
CA LEU A 8 15.90 -27.60 -37.92
C LEU A 8 15.94 -27.26 -36.42
N LEU A 9 14.86 -27.58 -35.69
CA LEU A 9 14.75 -27.38 -34.23
C LEU A 9 15.69 -28.32 -33.43
N ILE A 10 15.91 -29.55 -33.91
CA ILE A 10 16.80 -30.52 -33.26
C ILE A 10 18.28 -30.13 -33.45
N ALA A 11 18.66 -29.58 -34.61
CA ALA A 11 20.06 -29.25 -34.92
C ALA A 11 20.62 -28.09 -34.06
N ALA A 12 19.77 -27.15 -33.62
CA ALA A 12 20.21 -26.01 -32.80
C ALA A 12 20.47 -26.37 -31.33
N PHE A 13 19.87 -27.45 -30.80
CA PHE A 13 20.02 -27.86 -29.40
C PHE A 13 21.28 -28.69 -29.09
N PHE A 14 22.10 -29.04 -30.11
CA PHE A 14 23.27 -29.93 -29.95
C PHE A 14 24.61 -29.21 -29.66
N CYS A 15 24.60 -27.93 -29.27
CA CYS A 15 25.82 -27.30 -28.72
C CYS A 15 25.98 -27.61 -27.23
N ILE A 16 26.70 -28.69 -26.92
CA ILE A 16 27.19 -28.98 -25.56
C ILE A 16 28.34 -28.01 -25.28
N ALA A 17 28.03 -26.84 -24.73
CA ALA A 17 29.02 -26.01 -24.08
C ALA A 17 29.13 -26.44 -22.61
N SER A 18 30.29 -26.97 -22.21
CA SER A 18 30.65 -27.13 -20.80
C SER A 18 30.90 -25.73 -20.21
N LEU A 19 29.83 -25.04 -19.85
CA LEU A 19 29.89 -23.86 -18.98
C LEU A 19 30.05 -24.33 -17.53
N ASP A 20 30.73 -23.55 -16.70
CA ASP A 20 30.81 -23.77 -15.25
C ASP A 20 29.39 -23.92 -14.69
N ALA A 21 28.98 -25.18 -14.55
CA ALA A 21 27.66 -25.54 -14.08
C ALA A 21 27.54 -24.99 -12.66
N THR A 22 26.50 -24.20 -12.41
CA THR A 22 26.10 -23.89 -11.03
C THR A 22 25.90 -25.23 -10.33
N THR A 23 26.80 -25.57 -9.41
CA THR A 23 26.73 -26.86 -8.74
C THR A 23 25.44 -26.91 -7.93
N SER A 24 24.70 -28.03 -8.00
CA SER A 24 23.41 -28.20 -7.31
C SER A 24 23.46 -27.71 -5.85
N ASN A 25 24.60 -27.89 -5.18
CA ASN A 25 24.86 -27.45 -3.80
C ASN A 25 24.79 -25.92 -3.54
N GLU A 26 24.71 -25.07 -4.57
CA GLU A 26 24.56 -23.62 -4.42
C GLU A 26 23.10 -23.17 -4.47
N CYS A 27 22.21 -24.01 -5.02
CA CYS A 27 20.78 -23.73 -5.10
C CYS A 27 20.08 -24.24 -3.84
N ARG A 28 19.34 -23.35 -3.17
CA ARG A 28 18.67 -23.64 -1.90
C ARG A 28 17.49 -24.60 -2.04
N PHE A 29 16.83 -24.59 -3.19
CA PHE A 29 15.62 -25.37 -3.42
C PHE A 29 15.67 -26.14 -4.74
N SER A 30 14.95 -27.26 -4.78
CA SER A 30 14.77 -28.11 -5.95
C SER A 30 13.30 -28.52 -6.12
N GLN A 31 12.86 -28.75 -7.35
CA GLN A 31 11.56 -29.33 -7.71
C GLN A 31 11.72 -30.31 -8.86
N SER A 32 11.10 -31.48 -8.77
CA SER A 32 11.06 -32.41 -9.91
C SER A 32 10.11 -31.90 -10.99
N ILE A 33 10.53 -31.92 -12.24
CA ILE A 33 9.65 -31.74 -13.40
C ILE A 33 9.49 -33.12 -14.06
N ASP A 34 8.26 -33.64 -14.06
CA ASP A 34 7.96 -34.88 -14.77
C ASP A 34 7.66 -34.56 -16.25
N VAL A 35 8.45 -35.12 -17.17
CA VAL A 35 8.30 -34.94 -18.63
C VAL A 35 7.81 -36.25 -19.25
N PRO A 36 6.56 -36.31 -19.74
CA PRO A 36 5.94 -37.58 -20.15
C PRO A 36 6.35 -38.05 -21.55
N ALA A 37 6.88 -37.16 -22.39
CA ALA A 37 7.26 -37.47 -23.77
C ALA A 37 8.47 -36.63 -24.21
N PRO A 38 9.32 -37.13 -25.12
CA PRO A 38 10.36 -36.33 -25.77
C PRO A 38 9.76 -35.17 -26.58
N GLY A 39 10.47 -34.03 -26.63
CA GLY A 39 10.10 -32.87 -27.42
C GLY A 39 10.25 -31.54 -26.68
N LEU A 40 9.62 -30.49 -27.21
CA LEU A 40 9.55 -29.19 -26.54
C LEU A 40 8.62 -29.31 -25.33
N VAL A 41 9.11 -28.88 -24.17
CA VAL A 41 8.40 -28.89 -22.89
C VAL A 41 8.11 -27.45 -22.47
N ARG A 42 6.91 -27.20 -21.97
CA ARG A 42 6.48 -25.94 -21.36
C ARG A 42 6.17 -26.19 -19.89
N VAL A 43 6.84 -25.48 -19.00
CA VAL A 43 6.59 -25.53 -17.55
C VAL A 43 6.14 -24.16 -17.08
N ASN A 44 4.89 -24.04 -16.64
CA ASN A 44 4.44 -22.85 -15.91
C ASN A 44 5.11 -22.85 -14.54
N VAL A 45 5.90 -21.81 -14.25
CA VAL A 45 6.67 -21.67 -13.02
C VAL A 45 5.71 -21.49 -11.83
N PRO A 46 5.70 -22.42 -10.86
CA PRO A 46 4.81 -22.33 -9.71
C PRO A 46 5.07 -21.08 -8.84
N PRO A 47 4.05 -20.57 -8.12
CA PRO A 47 4.21 -19.44 -7.19
C PRO A 47 5.32 -19.67 -6.15
N GLU A 48 5.49 -20.91 -5.68
CA GLU A 48 6.51 -21.27 -4.68
C GLU A 48 7.93 -21.08 -5.24
N THR A 49 8.15 -21.42 -6.51
CA THR A 49 9.41 -21.17 -7.20
C THR A 49 9.65 -19.69 -7.40
N LEU A 50 8.64 -18.93 -7.87
CA LEU A 50 8.75 -17.47 -8.02
C LEU A 50 9.04 -16.78 -6.69
N ASN A 51 8.48 -17.29 -5.59
CA ASN A 51 8.72 -16.81 -4.24
C ASN A 51 10.17 -17.01 -3.78
N ALA A 52 10.78 -18.14 -4.17
CA ALA A 52 12.15 -18.48 -3.81
C ALA A 52 13.21 -17.87 -4.74
N ALA A 53 12.86 -17.66 -6.00
CA ALA A 53 13.76 -17.16 -7.04
C ALA A 53 13.91 -15.63 -7.01
N ARG A 54 14.88 -15.12 -7.77
CA ARG A 54 15.01 -13.70 -8.07
C ARG A 54 13.88 -13.24 -9.01
N PRO A 55 13.53 -11.93 -9.00
CA PRO A 55 12.47 -11.40 -9.87
C PRO A 55 12.69 -11.62 -11.38
N ASP A 56 13.96 -11.67 -11.80
CA ASP A 56 14.39 -11.91 -13.17
C ASP A 56 14.54 -13.40 -13.50
N LEU A 57 14.38 -14.30 -12.52
CA LEU A 57 14.63 -15.75 -12.62
C LEU A 57 16.08 -16.09 -13.03
N ALA A 58 17.03 -15.18 -12.80
CA ALA A 58 18.44 -15.39 -13.14
C ALA A 58 19.08 -16.55 -12.37
N ASP A 59 18.54 -16.89 -11.20
CA ASP A 59 19.00 -17.97 -10.32
C ASP A 59 18.23 -19.29 -10.51
N VAL A 60 17.35 -19.36 -11.51
CA VAL A 60 16.67 -20.60 -11.87
C VAL A 60 17.59 -21.44 -12.76
N ARG A 61 17.58 -22.76 -12.60
CA ARG A 61 18.26 -23.70 -13.51
C ARG A 61 17.36 -24.91 -13.77
N VAL A 62 17.43 -25.46 -14.98
CA VAL A 62 16.81 -26.75 -15.31
C VAL A 62 17.94 -27.75 -15.54
N THR A 63 17.90 -28.91 -14.89
CA THR A 63 18.88 -29.99 -15.10
C THR A 63 18.20 -31.30 -15.47
N ASP A 64 18.87 -32.11 -16.27
CA ASP A 64 18.43 -33.47 -16.59
C ASP A 64 18.65 -34.45 -15.41
N SER A 65 18.29 -35.71 -15.61
CA SER A 65 18.45 -36.78 -14.62
C SER A 65 19.91 -37.10 -14.27
N ALA A 66 20.86 -36.69 -15.10
CA ALA A 66 22.30 -36.80 -14.86
C ALA A 66 22.88 -35.55 -14.18
N GLY A 67 22.06 -34.55 -13.86
CA GLY A 67 22.47 -33.29 -13.24
C GLY A 67 23.11 -32.31 -14.22
N ARG A 68 23.00 -32.54 -15.54
CA ARG A 68 23.51 -31.62 -16.56
C ARG A 68 22.50 -30.53 -16.82
N GLU A 69 22.97 -29.29 -16.95
CA GLU A 69 22.12 -28.15 -17.24
C GLU A 69 21.49 -28.25 -18.64
N VAL A 70 20.20 -27.93 -18.73
CA VAL A 70 19.41 -27.94 -19.96
C VAL A 70 19.10 -26.51 -20.34
N LEU A 71 19.35 -26.15 -21.60
CA LEU A 71 19.07 -24.82 -22.12
C LEU A 71 17.56 -24.58 -22.14
N TYR A 72 17.13 -23.41 -21.66
CA TYR A 72 15.72 -23.05 -21.59
C TYR A 72 15.49 -21.58 -21.94
N LEU A 73 14.30 -21.28 -22.45
CA LEU A 73 13.82 -19.95 -22.73
C LEU A 73 12.76 -19.55 -21.69
N ILE A 74 12.83 -18.32 -21.19
CA ILE A 74 11.80 -17.76 -20.31
C ILE A 74 10.77 -17.03 -21.19
N ASP A 75 9.54 -17.50 -21.17
CA ASP A 75 8.41 -16.88 -21.83
C ASP A 75 7.45 -16.25 -20.80
N ARG A 76 7.21 -14.95 -20.93
CA ARG A 76 6.32 -14.17 -20.05
C ARG A 76 5.22 -13.55 -20.91
N PRO A 77 4.20 -14.32 -21.30
CA PRO A 77 3.13 -13.80 -22.13
C PRO A 77 2.43 -12.66 -21.38
N MET A 78 2.44 -11.49 -21.99
CA MET A 78 1.74 -10.31 -21.49
C MET A 78 0.70 -9.92 -22.52
N PRO A 79 -0.46 -9.40 -22.11
CA PRO A 79 -1.39 -8.82 -23.05
C PRO A 79 -0.64 -7.73 -23.82
N ARG A 80 -0.74 -7.74 -25.15
CA ARG A 80 -0.32 -6.56 -25.90
C ARG A 80 -1.20 -5.43 -25.39
N ARG A 81 -0.58 -4.40 -24.79
CA ARG A 81 -1.32 -3.24 -24.27
C ARG A 81 -2.34 -2.80 -25.31
N GLU A 82 -3.58 -2.58 -24.84
CA GLU A 82 -4.60 -1.89 -25.61
C GLU A 82 -3.94 -0.70 -26.31
N SER A 83 -3.86 -0.81 -27.62
CA SER A 83 -3.35 0.26 -28.44
C SER A 83 -4.56 1.04 -28.86
N ALA A 84 -4.77 2.16 -28.19
CA ALA A 84 -5.71 3.18 -28.61
C ALA A 84 -5.23 3.76 -29.96
N LEU A 85 -5.84 3.33 -31.06
CA LEU A 85 -5.59 3.95 -32.36
C LEU A 85 -6.52 5.15 -32.50
N ARG A 86 -5.99 6.29 -32.95
CA ARG A 86 -6.89 7.36 -33.42
C ARG A 86 -7.57 6.88 -34.69
N SER A 87 -8.88 7.10 -34.79
CA SER A 87 -9.58 6.91 -36.05
C SER A 87 -8.98 7.81 -37.14
N GLN A 88 -8.96 7.32 -38.37
CA GLN A 88 -8.41 8.06 -39.50
C GLN A 88 -9.23 9.32 -39.80
N GLU A 89 -10.55 9.16 -39.82
CA GLU A 89 -11.50 10.25 -40.01
C GLU A 89 -12.60 10.14 -38.97
N LEU A 90 -13.11 11.29 -38.52
CA LEU A 90 -14.18 11.38 -37.52
C LEU A 90 -15.09 12.55 -37.89
N ILE A 91 -16.38 12.25 -38.05
CA ILE A 91 -17.43 13.21 -38.38
C ILE A 91 -18.47 13.15 -37.26
N THR A 92 -18.75 14.30 -36.64
CA THR A 92 -19.76 14.44 -35.60
C THR A 92 -20.95 15.23 -36.14
N ALA A 93 -22.15 14.68 -35.98
CA ALA A 93 -23.41 15.34 -36.28
C ALA A 93 -24.26 15.44 -35.00
N LEU A 94 -24.72 16.66 -34.70
CA LEU A 94 -25.65 16.90 -33.61
C LEU A 94 -27.08 16.81 -34.16
N GLU A 95 -27.85 15.88 -33.61
CA GLU A 95 -29.28 15.72 -33.85
C GLU A 95 -30.07 16.20 -32.62
N PRO A 96 -31.39 16.46 -32.73
CA PRO A 96 -32.17 17.02 -31.62
C PRO A 96 -32.14 16.20 -30.32
N THR A 97 -31.98 14.88 -30.44
CA THR A 97 -32.00 13.93 -29.30
C THR A 97 -30.83 12.96 -29.33
N ALA A 98 -29.83 13.19 -30.18
CA ALA A 98 -28.68 12.30 -30.31
C ALA A 98 -27.44 13.02 -30.83
N THR A 99 -26.27 12.54 -30.42
CA THR A 99 -25.00 12.87 -31.07
C THR A 99 -24.56 11.67 -31.88
N ARG A 100 -24.39 11.83 -33.19
CA ARG A 100 -23.92 10.77 -34.09
C ARG A 100 -22.47 11.01 -34.45
N ILE A 101 -21.62 10.05 -34.14
CA ILE A 101 -20.21 10.05 -34.55
C ILE A 101 -20.02 8.93 -35.57
N THR A 102 -19.59 9.27 -36.77
CA THR A 102 -19.18 8.31 -37.79
C THR A 102 -17.68 8.42 -37.98
N LEU A 103 -16.99 7.29 -37.94
CA LEU A 103 -15.54 7.24 -38.06
C LEU A 103 -15.09 6.16 -39.03
N THR A 104 -13.99 6.43 -39.72
CA THR A 104 -13.23 5.46 -40.52
C THR A 104 -12.06 4.97 -39.68
N THR A 105 -11.92 3.65 -39.54
CA THR A 105 -10.97 3.09 -38.57
C THR A 105 -9.53 3.17 -39.06
N GLY A 106 -9.30 2.98 -40.37
CA GLY A 106 -7.98 3.00 -40.99
C GLY A 106 -7.07 1.84 -40.55
N THR A 107 -7.63 0.76 -40.01
CA THR A 107 -6.88 -0.38 -39.48
C THR A 107 -7.54 -1.71 -39.85
N THR A 108 -6.71 -2.71 -40.14
CA THR A 108 -7.14 -4.11 -40.31
C THR A 108 -7.03 -4.92 -39.01
N SER A 109 -6.80 -4.24 -37.88
CA SER A 109 -6.71 -4.89 -36.58
C SER A 109 -8.10 -5.29 -36.10
N MET A 110 -8.19 -6.39 -35.36
CA MET A 110 -9.42 -6.80 -34.71
C MET A 110 -9.72 -5.82 -33.56
N LEU A 111 -10.89 -5.19 -33.56
CA LEU A 111 -11.30 -4.20 -32.57
C LEU A 111 -12.26 -4.84 -31.57
N LYS A 112 -12.14 -4.49 -30.29
CA LYS A 112 -13.02 -4.96 -29.19
C LYS A 112 -13.86 -3.83 -28.54
N GLY A 113 -13.57 -2.58 -28.87
CA GLY A 113 -14.20 -1.46 -28.21
C GLY A 113 -13.77 -0.10 -28.76
N VAL A 114 -14.30 0.96 -28.14
CA VAL A 114 -13.90 2.34 -28.34
C VAL A 114 -13.88 3.11 -27.03
N THR A 115 -12.91 4.02 -26.86
CA THR A 115 -12.84 4.97 -25.75
C THR A 115 -13.18 6.38 -26.26
N PHE A 116 -14.08 7.09 -25.58
CA PHE A 116 -14.44 8.47 -25.89
C PHE A 116 -13.49 9.46 -25.17
N GLU A 117 -12.96 10.43 -25.90
CA GLU A 117 -12.20 11.54 -25.32
C GLU A 117 -13.13 12.73 -25.05
N THR A 118 -13.01 13.34 -23.87
CA THR A 118 -13.77 14.54 -23.47
C THR A 118 -12.84 15.55 -22.80
N PRO A 119 -13.17 16.85 -22.80
CA PRO A 119 -12.52 17.84 -21.95
C PRO A 119 -12.51 17.40 -20.48
N PRO A 120 -11.45 17.74 -19.70
CA PRO A 120 -11.39 17.44 -18.28
C PRO A 120 -12.48 18.19 -17.50
N GLY A 121 -12.97 17.59 -16.42
CA GLY A 121 -13.94 18.20 -15.51
C GLY A 121 -15.41 18.16 -15.97
N LEU A 122 -15.72 17.46 -17.07
CA LEU A 122 -17.11 17.24 -17.50
C LEU A 122 -17.75 16.08 -16.74
N GLU A 123 -18.99 16.26 -16.33
CA GLU A 123 -19.82 15.21 -15.74
C GLU A 123 -20.92 14.83 -16.72
N PHE A 124 -21.06 13.53 -16.99
CA PHE A 124 -22.12 13.02 -17.86
C PHE A 124 -22.38 11.53 -17.63
N ILE A 125 -23.58 11.11 -18.00
CA ILE A 125 -23.96 9.72 -18.19
C ILE A 125 -24.76 9.67 -19.50
N LYS A 126 -24.37 8.79 -20.43
CA LYS A 126 -24.97 8.67 -21.75
C LYS A 126 -25.12 7.21 -22.17
N ALA A 127 -26.15 6.91 -22.96
CA ALA A 127 -26.26 5.65 -23.67
C ALA A 127 -25.52 5.74 -24.99
N VAL A 128 -24.85 4.65 -25.39
CA VAL A 128 -24.23 4.53 -26.71
C VAL A 128 -24.73 3.27 -27.41
N MET A 129 -25.12 3.43 -28.66
CA MET A 129 -25.26 2.35 -29.62
C MET A 129 -24.06 2.35 -30.57
N VAL A 130 -23.48 1.17 -30.79
CA VAL A 130 -22.33 0.99 -31.69
C VAL A 130 -22.75 0.11 -32.85
N GLU A 131 -22.49 0.58 -34.06
CA GLU A 131 -22.70 -0.15 -35.30
C GLU A 131 -21.39 -0.20 -36.10
N GLY A 132 -21.11 -1.33 -36.74
CA GLY A 132 -19.94 -1.55 -37.58
C GLY A 132 -20.31 -1.79 -39.03
N SER A 133 -19.45 -1.33 -39.94
CA SER A 133 -19.62 -1.51 -41.38
C SER A 133 -18.29 -1.89 -42.04
N HIS A 134 -18.38 -2.74 -43.06
CA HIS A 134 -17.25 -3.12 -43.92
C HIS A 134 -17.23 -2.32 -45.23
N ASP A 135 -18.34 -1.70 -45.61
CA ASP A 135 -18.56 -1.04 -46.92
C ASP A 135 -19.02 0.41 -46.77
N GLY A 136 -19.25 0.91 -45.55
CA GLY A 136 -19.79 2.24 -45.25
C GLY A 136 -21.30 2.40 -45.53
N ALA A 137 -21.96 1.38 -46.08
CA ALA A 137 -23.36 1.43 -46.51
C ALA A 137 -24.26 0.51 -45.65
N THR A 138 -23.77 -0.69 -45.36
CA THR A 138 -24.46 -1.71 -44.57
C THR A 138 -23.94 -1.69 -43.14
N TRP A 139 -24.82 -1.45 -42.17
CA TRP A 139 -24.46 -1.28 -40.77
C TRP A 139 -24.97 -2.45 -39.93
N LEU A 140 -24.06 -3.10 -39.21
CA LEU A 140 -24.37 -4.17 -38.26
C LEU A 140 -24.30 -3.63 -36.83
N GLN A 141 -25.35 -3.88 -36.04
CA GLN A 141 -25.39 -3.50 -34.63
C GLN A 141 -24.43 -4.38 -33.81
N LEU A 142 -23.45 -3.76 -33.17
CA LEU A 142 -22.41 -4.43 -32.37
C LEU A 142 -22.69 -4.35 -30.87
N ALA A 143 -23.22 -3.21 -30.41
CA ALA A 143 -23.61 -2.98 -29.03
C ALA A 143 -24.76 -1.98 -28.93
N THR A 144 -25.56 -2.07 -27.87
CA THR A 144 -26.78 -1.25 -27.69
C THR A 144 -27.00 -0.89 -26.23
N ASP A 145 -27.33 0.37 -25.99
CA ASP A 145 -27.55 0.96 -24.67
C ASP A 145 -26.35 0.78 -23.73
N LYS A 146 -25.13 0.84 -24.25
CA LYS A 146 -23.94 0.74 -23.42
C LYS A 146 -23.69 2.07 -22.71
N PRO A 147 -23.57 2.08 -21.36
CA PRO A 147 -23.40 3.32 -20.63
C PRO A 147 -21.95 3.80 -20.73
N ILE A 148 -21.78 5.09 -21.04
CA ILE A 148 -20.54 5.83 -20.81
C ILE A 148 -20.78 6.91 -19.78
N PHE A 149 -19.82 7.13 -18.90
CA PHE A 149 -19.97 8.13 -17.85
C PHE A 149 -18.66 8.67 -17.32
N ARG A 150 -18.76 9.86 -16.73
CA ARG A 150 -17.74 10.51 -15.91
C ARG A 150 -18.44 11.23 -14.77
N MET A 151 -17.99 10.98 -13.55
CA MET A 151 -18.56 11.53 -12.32
C MET A 151 -17.58 12.50 -11.63
N ALA A 152 -18.12 13.37 -10.78
CA ALA A 152 -17.37 14.39 -10.03
C ALA A 152 -16.26 13.80 -9.16
N ASP A 153 -16.50 12.62 -8.61
CA ASP A 153 -15.62 11.89 -7.69
C ASP A 153 -14.46 11.18 -8.38
N GLY A 154 -14.32 11.35 -9.70
CA GLY A 154 -13.24 10.78 -10.51
C GLY A 154 -13.56 9.42 -11.09
N ALA A 155 -14.68 8.79 -10.72
CA ALA A 155 -15.07 7.55 -11.35
C ALA A 155 -15.55 7.78 -12.79
N ALA A 156 -15.08 6.95 -13.71
CA ALA A 156 -15.40 7.08 -15.12
C ALA A 156 -15.33 5.74 -15.84
N ASN A 157 -16.26 5.52 -16.75
CA ASN A 157 -16.12 4.56 -17.83
C ASN A 157 -16.40 5.28 -19.16
N PRO A 158 -15.37 5.83 -19.83
CA PRO A 158 -15.53 6.45 -21.14
C PRO A 158 -15.49 5.42 -22.28
N SER A 159 -15.49 4.10 -21.98
CA SER A 159 -15.31 3.05 -22.98
C SER A 159 -16.58 2.25 -23.24
N VAL A 160 -16.72 1.76 -24.46
CA VAL A 160 -17.76 0.83 -24.88
C VAL A 160 -17.12 -0.37 -25.56
N SER A 161 -17.27 -1.54 -24.95
CA SER A 161 -16.85 -2.81 -25.54
C SER A 161 -17.95 -3.43 -26.42
N PHE A 162 -17.54 -4.13 -27.46
CA PHE A 162 -18.41 -4.83 -28.42
C PHE A 162 -17.75 -6.11 -28.95
N SER A 163 -18.50 -6.95 -29.66
CA SER A 163 -17.99 -8.20 -30.22
C SER A 163 -16.79 -7.96 -31.14
N GLU A 164 -15.72 -8.72 -30.90
CA GLU A 164 -14.45 -8.57 -31.62
C GLU A 164 -14.62 -8.74 -33.14
N GLY A 165 -14.07 -7.80 -33.91
CA GLY A 165 -14.14 -7.86 -35.37
C GLY A 165 -13.26 -6.81 -36.05
N VAL A 166 -12.96 -7.03 -37.34
CA VAL A 166 -12.30 -6.02 -38.17
C VAL A 166 -13.39 -5.18 -38.82
N TRP A 167 -13.35 -3.87 -38.62
CA TRP A 167 -14.38 -2.94 -39.10
C TRP A 167 -13.73 -1.80 -39.87
N GLU A 168 -14.21 -1.51 -41.08
CA GLU A 168 -13.73 -0.38 -41.89
C GLU A 168 -14.27 0.95 -41.36
N SER A 169 -15.51 0.94 -40.88
CA SER A 169 -16.20 2.11 -40.33
C SER A 169 -17.02 1.76 -39.10
N LEU A 170 -17.09 2.68 -38.15
CA LEU A 170 -17.95 2.59 -36.97
C LEU A 170 -18.92 3.79 -36.94
N ARG A 171 -20.13 3.55 -36.46
CA ARG A 171 -21.14 4.56 -36.17
C ARG A 171 -21.56 4.44 -34.73
N LEU A 172 -21.36 5.53 -33.99
CA LEU A 172 -21.64 5.66 -32.57
C LEU A 172 -22.82 6.63 -32.44
N THR A 173 -23.93 6.16 -31.89
CA THR A 173 -25.11 7.00 -31.63
C THR A 173 -25.24 7.17 -30.13
N ILE A 174 -25.00 8.39 -29.65
CA ILE A 174 -25.08 8.77 -28.24
C ILE A 174 -26.45 9.37 -27.96
N ASP A 175 -27.15 8.88 -26.93
CA ASP A 175 -28.48 9.35 -26.55
C ASP A 175 -28.41 10.68 -25.78
N ASP A 176 -28.95 11.75 -26.39
CA ASP A 176 -29.06 13.09 -25.80
C ASP A 176 -30.50 13.45 -25.43
N SER A 177 -31.43 12.49 -25.44
CA SER A 177 -32.85 12.74 -25.16
C SER A 177 -33.13 13.22 -23.72
N ARG A 178 -32.26 12.88 -22.76
CA ARG A 178 -32.45 13.17 -21.32
C ARG A 178 -31.51 14.23 -20.77
N THR A 179 -30.35 14.38 -21.40
CA THR A 179 -29.29 15.27 -20.93
C THR A 179 -28.66 15.99 -22.14
N PRO A 180 -28.16 17.23 -21.99
CA PRO A 180 -27.54 17.96 -23.09
C PRO A 180 -26.39 17.20 -23.75
N ALA A 181 -26.13 17.48 -25.03
CA ALA A 181 -25.02 16.88 -25.77
C ALA A 181 -23.65 17.13 -25.08
N VAL A 182 -22.78 16.12 -25.14
CA VAL A 182 -21.44 16.16 -24.54
C VAL A 182 -20.41 16.47 -25.64
N PRO A 183 -19.45 17.38 -25.41
CA PRO A 183 -18.42 17.69 -26.39
C PRO A 183 -17.34 16.58 -26.41
N PHE A 184 -17.53 15.57 -27.26
CA PHE A 184 -16.51 14.56 -27.52
C PHE A 184 -15.39 15.13 -28.41
N THR A 185 -14.15 15.09 -27.93
CA THR A 185 -12.96 15.62 -28.63
C THR A 185 -12.25 14.58 -29.49
N GLY A 186 -12.64 13.31 -29.36
CA GLY A 186 -12.03 12.21 -30.10
C GLY A 186 -12.62 10.86 -29.72
N VAL A 187 -12.32 9.86 -30.54
CA VAL A 187 -12.60 8.45 -30.26
C VAL A 187 -11.33 7.66 -30.52
N LEU A 188 -10.95 6.86 -29.53
CA LEU A 188 -9.84 5.93 -29.61
C LEU A 188 -10.39 4.53 -29.88
N LEU A 189 -9.83 3.82 -30.85
CA LEU A 189 -10.18 2.44 -31.16
C LEU A 189 -9.44 1.51 -30.22
N GLU A 190 -10.16 0.61 -29.57
CA GLU A 190 -9.58 -0.40 -28.69
C GLU A 190 -9.32 -1.67 -29.51
N VAL A 191 -8.05 -1.92 -29.80
CA VAL A 191 -7.61 -3.16 -30.47
C VAL A 191 -7.76 -4.34 -29.52
N ALA A 192 -8.35 -5.43 -30.01
CA ALA A 192 -8.50 -6.68 -29.29
C ALA A 192 -7.13 -7.19 -28.82
N GLU A 193 -7.04 -7.54 -27.54
CA GLU A 193 -5.82 -8.08 -26.97
C GLU A 193 -5.54 -9.45 -27.58
N THR A 194 -4.25 -9.76 -27.79
CA THR A 194 -3.86 -11.16 -27.79
C THR A 194 -3.92 -11.62 -26.33
N ASN A 195 -4.97 -12.36 -25.96
CA ASN A 195 -5.16 -12.83 -24.59
C ASN A 195 -3.91 -13.57 -24.10
N ALA A 196 -3.25 -13.00 -23.08
CA ALA A 196 -2.17 -13.67 -22.38
C ALA A 196 -2.75 -14.61 -21.31
N PRO A 197 -2.29 -15.86 -21.21
CA PRO A 197 -2.81 -16.80 -20.21
C PRO A 197 -2.67 -16.24 -18.79
N ALA A 198 -3.76 -16.33 -18.04
CA ALA A 198 -3.82 -16.01 -16.62
C ALA A 198 -4.42 -17.20 -15.86
N GLU A 199 -4.02 -17.34 -14.60
CA GLU A 199 -4.55 -18.37 -13.71
C GLU A 199 -5.01 -17.75 -12.38
N PRO A 200 -5.94 -18.39 -11.66
CA PRO A 200 -6.40 -17.89 -10.36
C PRO A 200 -5.25 -17.72 -9.37
N LEU A 201 -5.26 -16.59 -8.68
CA LEU A 201 -4.34 -16.26 -7.60
C LEU A 201 -5.12 -16.18 -6.30
N LEU A 202 -4.76 -17.04 -5.33
CA LEU A 202 -5.36 -17.02 -4.01
C LEU A 202 -4.81 -15.83 -3.21
N LEU A 203 -5.70 -14.89 -2.89
CA LEU A 203 -5.38 -13.72 -2.08
C LEU A 203 -5.88 -13.91 -0.65
N THR A 204 -5.10 -13.49 0.33
CA THR A 204 -5.53 -13.47 1.74
C THR A 204 -5.65 -12.05 2.23
N LEU A 205 -6.86 -11.64 2.64
CA LEU A 205 -7.08 -10.35 3.30
C LEU A 205 -6.42 -10.37 4.70
N LYS A 206 -5.40 -9.52 4.90
CA LYS A 206 -4.68 -9.37 6.17
C LYS A 206 -5.34 -8.34 7.07
N THR A 207 -5.58 -7.14 6.55
CA THR A 207 -6.25 -6.06 7.29
C THR A 207 -7.25 -5.33 6.41
N ARG A 208 -8.28 -4.81 7.06
CA ARG A 208 -9.27 -3.90 6.50
C ARG A 208 -9.40 -2.74 7.47
N ASP A 209 -9.16 -1.53 6.98
CA ASP A 209 -9.18 -0.31 7.77
C ASP A 209 -10.03 0.74 7.05
N GLU A 210 -11.14 1.15 7.65
CA GLU A 210 -11.93 2.28 7.18
C GLU A 210 -11.48 3.59 7.84
N SER A 211 -11.12 4.58 7.02
CA SER A 211 -10.70 5.90 7.50
C SER A 211 -11.14 6.99 6.54
N PHE A 212 -12.02 7.88 7.03
CA PHE A 212 -12.46 9.10 6.34
C PHE A 212 -12.82 8.88 4.86
N GLY A 213 -13.77 7.98 4.66
CA GLY A 213 -14.27 7.66 3.33
C GLY A 213 -13.40 6.76 2.49
N VAL A 214 -12.23 6.36 2.96
CA VAL A 214 -11.42 5.37 2.26
C VAL A 214 -11.52 4.03 2.98
N THR A 215 -11.76 2.97 2.22
CA THR A 215 -11.54 1.59 2.69
C THR A 215 -10.16 1.16 2.22
N ARG A 216 -9.25 0.87 3.15
CA ARG A 216 -7.93 0.32 2.86
C ARG A 216 -7.93 -1.18 3.14
N LEU A 217 -7.49 -1.98 2.18
CA LEU A 217 -7.26 -3.41 2.32
C LEU A 217 -5.76 -3.70 2.17
N SER A 218 -5.21 -4.54 3.04
CA SER A 218 -3.90 -5.17 2.85
C SER A 218 -4.12 -6.64 2.48
N LEU A 219 -3.61 -7.05 1.32
CA LEU A 219 -3.76 -8.39 0.75
C LEU A 219 -2.39 -9.07 0.66
N ASP A 220 -2.30 -10.32 1.10
CA ASP A 220 -1.14 -11.19 0.87
C ASP A 220 -1.35 -11.99 -0.41
N LEU A 221 -0.41 -11.84 -1.33
CA LEU A 221 -0.37 -12.48 -2.64
C LEU A 221 0.03 -13.97 -2.56
N GLY A 222 0.41 -14.48 -1.38
CA GLY A 222 0.82 -15.88 -1.20
C GLY A 222 2.24 -16.19 -1.68
N ALA A 223 2.77 -15.44 -2.63
CA ALA A 223 4.13 -15.54 -3.17
C ALA A 223 4.69 -14.16 -3.58
N MET A 224 6.02 -14.06 -3.65
CA MET A 224 6.72 -12.91 -4.21
C MET A 224 6.87 -13.02 -5.73
N ASN A 225 7.30 -11.91 -6.35
CA ASN A 225 7.68 -11.82 -7.76
C ASN A 225 6.58 -12.19 -8.76
N LEU A 226 5.33 -12.22 -8.31
CA LEU A 226 4.19 -12.55 -9.13
C LEU A 226 3.89 -11.44 -10.12
N THR A 227 3.59 -11.80 -11.36
CA THR A 227 2.92 -10.86 -12.27
C THR A 227 1.42 -10.93 -12.01
N VAL A 228 0.90 -9.95 -11.27
CA VAL A 228 -0.54 -9.86 -10.99
C VAL A 228 -1.22 -9.34 -12.25
N ALA A 229 -2.16 -10.12 -12.78
CA ALA A 229 -2.92 -9.79 -13.98
C ALA A 229 -4.10 -8.87 -13.61
N SER A 230 -4.89 -9.27 -12.63
CA SER A 230 -6.08 -8.52 -12.21
C SER A 230 -6.44 -8.76 -10.75
N LEU A 231 -7.29 -7.87 -10.21
CA LEU A 231 -7.91 -7.95 -8.89
C LEU A 231 -9.42 -7.76 -9.01
N GLY A 232 -10.20 -8.76 -8.58
CA GLY A 232 -11.66 -8.72 -8.51
C GLY A 232 -12.16 -8.50 -7.09
N ILE A 233 -13.21 -7.68 -6.93
CA ILE A 233 -13.91 -7.45 -5.66
C ILE A 233 -15.30 -8.08 -5.75
N GLU A 234 -15.57 -9.07 -4.90
CA GLU A 234 -16.90 -9.66 -4.77
C GLU A 234 -17.73 -8.86 -3.76
N THR A 235 -18.90 -8.40 -4.22
CA THR A 235 -19.79 -7.55 -3.43
C THR A 235 -21.25 -7.76 -3.80
N THR A 236 -22.09 -7.82 -2.76
CA THR A 236 -23.55 -7.87 -2.83
C THR A 236 -24.22 -6.51 -2.99
N ASP A 237 -23.49 -5.39 -2.95
CA ASP A 237 -24.06 -4.05 -3.07
C ASP A 237 -24.67 -3.83 -4.48
N PRO A 238 -25.97 -3.50 -4.59
CA PRO A 238 -26.68 -3.57 -5.88
C PRO A 238 -26.27 -2.48 -6.87
N LEU A 239 -25.91 -1.29 -6.40
CA LEU A 239 -25.48 -0.16 -7.23
C LEU A 239 -24.41 0.62 -6.50
N PHE A 240 -23.28 0.85 -7.16
CA PHE A 240 -22.18 1.63 -6.61
C PHE A 240 -21.23 2.08 -7.71
N VAL A 241 -20.41 3.07 -7.39
CA VAL A 241 -19.29 3.52 -8.20
C VAL A 241 -18.19 3.94 -7.24
N ARG A 242 -16.97 3.40 -7.39
CA ARG A 242 -15.83 3.67 -6.51
C ARG A 242 -14.53 3.76 -7.30
N PRO A 243 -13.77 4.87 -7.20
CA PRO A 243 -12.37 4.89 -7.59
C PRO A 243 -11.56 3.91 -6.72
N VAL A 244 -10.59 3.23 -7.33
CA VAL A 244 -9.70 2.29 -6.65
C VAL A 244 -8.24 2.59 -6.99
N THR A 245 -7.39 2.64 -5.98
CA THR A 245 -5.93 2.72 -6.14
C THR A 245 -5.29 1.42 -5.66
N ILE A 246 -4.44 0.84 -6.51
CA ILE A 246 -3.61 -0.32 -6.17
C ILE A 246 -2.20 0.19 -5.87
N ALA A 247 -1.66 -0.17 -4.71
CA ALA A 247 -0.36 0.26 -4.23
C ALA A 247 0.45 -0.90 -3.63
N VAL A 248 1.75 -0.68 -3.45
CA VAL A 248 2.67 -1.62 -2.80
C VAL A 248 3.56 -0.88 -1.79
N PRO A 249 4.05 -1.53 -0.73
CA PRO A 249 5.04 -0.94 0.15
C PRO A 249 6.39 -0.78 -0.57
N GLU A 250 7.00 0.40 -0.45
CA GLU A 250 8.29 0.75 -1.04
C GLU A 250 9.16 1.51 -0.04
N LEU A 251 10.47 1.24 -0.06
CA LEU A 251 11.44 2.03 0.69
C LEU A 251 11.76 3.35 -0.03
N ALA A 252 11.49 4.47 0.63
CA ALA A 252 11.85 5.81 0.19
C ALA A 252 12.42 6.64 1.37
N ASN A 253 13.65 7.15 1.22
CA ASN A 253 14.35 7.95 2.24
C ASN A 253 14.36 7.26 3.62
N ASP A 254 14.87 6.02 3.69
CA ASP A 254 14.94 5.18 4.91
C ASP A 254 13.60 4.89 5.61
N ASN A 255 12.48 5.18 4.96
CA ASN A 255 11.13 4.93 5.45
C ASN A 255 10.33 4.12 4.43
N ILE A 256 9.38 3.33 4.89
CA ILE A 256 8.48 2.58 4.02
C ILE A 256 7.20 3.39 3.80
N ARG A 257 6.80 3.52 2.54
CA ARG A 257 5.61 4.26 2.08
C ARG A 257 4.85 3.43 1.06
N GLU A 258 3.59 3.79 0.86
CA GLU A 258 2.74 3.17 -0.15
C GLU A 258 3.00 3.84 -1.51
N ARG A 259 3.50 3.08 -2.50
CA ARG A 259 3.65 3.54 -3.87
C ARG A 259 2.53 2.99 -4.74
N THR A 260 1.82 3.88 -5.42
CA THR A 260 0.81 3.51 -6.42
C THR A 260 1.43 2.70 -7.57
N VAL A 261 0.78 1.58 -7.90
CA VAL A 261 1.05 0.71 -9.04
C VAL A 261 0.14 1.07 -10.21
N CYS A 262 -1.16 1.15 -9.95
CA CYS A 262 -2.18 1.58 -10.91
C CYS A 262 -3.42 2.13 -10.18
N THR A 263 -4.30 2.74 -10.96
CA THR A 263 -5.61 3.24 -10.53
C THR A 263 -6.68 2.69 -11.46
N GLY A 264 -7.90 2.50 -10.96
CA GLY A 264 -9.06 2.05 -11.72
C GLY A 264 -10.36 2.48 -11.04
N SER A 265 -11.48 1.92 -11.49
CA SER A 265 -12.77 2.09 -10.84
C SER A 265 -13.50 0.75 -10.78
N VAL A 266 -14.28 0.53 -9.73
CA VAL A 266 -15.27 -0.55 -9.66
C VAL A 266 -16.66 0.04 -9.60
N TYR A 267 -17.60 -0.53 -10.34
CA TYR A 267 -18.96 -0.05 -10.39
C TYR A 267 -19.98 -1.12 -10.74
N ARG A 268 -21.22 -0.85 -10.35
CA ARG A 268 -22.44 -1.53 -10.79
C ARG A 268 -23.48 -0.43 -10.96
N VAL A 269 -23.92 -0.20 -12.19
CA VAL A 269 -24.87 0.87 -12.55
C VAL A 269 -26.05 0.26 -13.30
N ASP A 270 -27.26 0.70 -12.97
CA ASP A 270 -28.46 0.39 -13.75
C ASP A 270 -28.65 1.50 -14.78
N PHE A 271 -28.66 1.11 -16.04
CA PHE A 271 -28.99 1.98 -17.15
C PHE A 271 -30.12 1.36 -17.97
N ASN A 272 -31.31 1.98 -17.91
CA ASN A 272 -32.53 1.53 -18.62
C ASN A 272 -32.96 0.10 -18.31
N GLY A 273 -32.80 -0.35 -17.05
CA GLY A 273 -33.12 -1.72 -16.63
C GLY A 273 -32.06 -2.75 -17.02
N LYS A 274 -30.93 -2.32 -17.58
CA LYS A 274 -29.74 -3.16 -17.81
C LYS A 274 -28.68 -2.79 -16.78
N VAL A 275 -28.23 -3.77 -16.01
CA VAL A 275 -27.13 -3.58 -15.07
C VAL A 275 -25.81 -3.79 -15.80
N GLU A 276 -24.98 -2.75 -15.85
CA GLU A 276 -23.58 -2.84 -16.30
C GLU A 276 -22.69 -2.83 -15.06
N SER A 277 -21.68 -3.69 -15.02
CA SER A 277 -20.75 -3.75 -13.88
C SER A 277 -19.32 -4.03 -14.30
N GLN A 278 -18.39 -3.35 -13.63
CA GLN A 278 -16.98 -3.68 -13.63
C GLN A 278 -16.53 -3.84 -12.19
N VAL A 279 -16.24 -5.07 -11.79
CA VAL A 279 -15.79 -5.41 -10.43
C VAL A 279 -14.35 -5.94 -10.40
N GLU A 280 -13.68 -5.88 -11.56
CA GLU A 280 -12.31 -6.34 -11.76
C GLU A 280 -11.45 -5.19 -12.27
N ILE A 281 -10.26 -5.08 -11.69
CA ILE A 281 -9.28 -4.04 -11.98
C ILE A 281 -8.07 -4.71 -12.64
N PRO A 282 -7.75 -4.40 -13.90
CA PRO A 282 -6.53 -4.89 -14.53
C PRO A 282 -5.30 -4.23 -13.90
N ILE A 283 -4.28 -5.04 -13.62
CA ILE A 283 -3.02 -4.61 -12.99
C ILE A 283 -1.87 -4.80 -13.97
N ASP A 284 -1.69 -6.01 -14.50
CA ASP A 284 -0.63 -6.38 -15.46
C ASP A 284 0.77 -5.87 -15.09
N ARG A 285 1.16 -6.08 -13.82
CA ARG A 285 2.46 -5.68 -13.28
C ARG A 285 3.10 -6.78 -12.45
N GLN A 286 4.42 -6.86 -12.54
CA GLN A 286 5.20 -7.66 -11.61
C GLN A 286 5.25 -6.97 -10.25
N ILE A 287 4.73 -7.65 -9.23
CA ILE A 287 4.79 -7.26 -7.84
C ILE A 287 5.94 -8.03 -7.18
N LEU A 288 6.96 -7.30 -6.73
CA LEU A 288 8.17 -7.89 -6.15
C LEU A 288 7.93 -8.38 -4.71
N GLY A 289 7.10 -7.67 -3.96
CA GLY A 289 6.72 -8.02 -2.60
C GLY A 289 5.59 -9.05 -2.54
N ARG A 290 5.15 -9.35 -1.32
CA ARG A 290 4.00 -10.23 -1.04
C ARG A 290 2.73 -9.47 -0.73
N GLU A 291 2.82 -8.17 -0.49
CA GLU A 291 1.70 -7.33 -0.07
C GLU A 291 1.20 -6.47 -1.22
N LEU A 292 -0.12 -6.47 -1.40
CA LEU A 292 -0.85 -5.56 -2.28
C LEU A 292 -1.80 -4.72 -1.43
N ILE A 293 -1.75 -3.40 -1.58
CA ILE A 293 -2.57 -2.44 -0.84
C ILE A 293 -3.66 -1.94 -1.79
N VAL A 294 -4.91 -2.01 -1.38
CA VAL A 294 -6.08 -1.57 -2.15
C VAL A 294 -6.76 -0.44 -1.40
N LEU A 295 -6.88 0.73 -2.03
CA LEU A 295 -7.58 1.89 -1.48
C LEU A 295 -8.84 2.10 -2.31
N ILE A 296 -10.00 1.92 -1.70
CA ILE A 296 -11.31 2.16 -2.30
C ILE A 296 -11.81 3.51 -1.78
N ASP A 297 -11.96 4.49 -2.67
CA ASP A 297 -12.51 5.78 -2.32
C ASP A 297 -14.04 5.69 -2.29
N ASN A 298 -14.63 5.78 -1.11
CA ASN A 298 -16.06 5.76 -0.90
C ASN A 298 -16.71 7.14 -0.98
N GLY A 299 -15.96 8.23 -1.25
CA GLY A 299 -16.52 9.58 -1.36
C GLY A 299 -17.22 9.97 -0.07
N ASP A 300 -18.53 10.20 -0.07
CA ASP A 300 -19.40 10.32 1.12
C ASP A 300 -20.27 9.07 1.40
N SER A 301 -20.25 8.11 0.49
CA SER A 301 -21.02 6.87 0.59
C SER A 301 -20.49 5.96 1.72
N PRO A 302 -21.32 5.02 2.22
CA PRO A 302 -20.84 3.97 3.12
C PRO A 302 -19.77 3.09 2.44
N PRO A 303 -18.85 2.48 3.22
CA PRO A 303 -17.93 1.46 2.73
C PRO A 303 -18.68 0.33 2.02
N LEU A 304 -18.12 -0.16 0.92
CA LEU A 304 -18.67 -1.33 0.23
C LEU A 304 -18.70 -2.57 1.15
N VAL A 305 -19.74 -3.39 1.00
CA VAL A 305 -19.73 -4.78 1.49
C VAL A 305 -18.75 -5.56 0.61
N ILE A 306 -17.76 -6.21 1.22
CA ILE A 306 -16.74 -6.97 0.49
C ILE A 306 -16.82 -8.41 1.00
N ASP A 307 -17.40 -9.27 0.17
CA ASP A 307 -17.63 -10.68 0.50
C ASP A 307 -16.34 -11.49 0.28
N ALA A 308 -15.61 -11.18 -0.79
CA ALA A 308 -14.31 -11.75 -1.10
C ALA A 308 -13.49 -10.84 -2.02
N VAL A 309 -12.18 -11.12 -2.09
CA VAL A 309 -11.28 -10.50 -3.05
C VAL A 309 -10.55 -11.62 -3.79
N HIS A 310 -10.61 -11.57 -5.12
CA HIS A 310 -10.05 -12.58 -6.01
C HIS A 310 -8.92 -11.98 -6.83
N GLY A 311 -7.92 -12.77 -7.16
CA GLY A 311 -6.84 -12.33 -8.04
C GLY A 311 -6.64 -13.28 -9.19
N SER A 312 -5.96 -12.82 -10.22
CA SER A 312 -5.33 -13.69 -11.21
C SER A 312 -3.88 -13.27 -11.43
N ARG A 313 -3.02 -14.23 -11.79
CA ARG A 313 -1.63 -13.97 -12.16
C ARG A 313 -1.37 -14.37 -13.61
N ARG A 314 -0.47 -13.65 -14.27
CA ARG A 314 0.07 -14.07 -15.57
C ARG A 314 1.01 -15.25 -15.37
N VAL A 315 0.91 -16.23 -16.26
CA VAL A 315 1.83 -17.37 -16.26
C VAL A 315 3.25 -16.93 -16.63
N THR A 316 4.25 -17.63 -16.11
CA THR A 316 5.64 -17.49 -16.55
C THR A 316 6.11 -18.87 -16.94
N ASN A 317 6.48 -19.06 -18.20
CA ASN A 317 6.81 -20.36 -18.77
C ASN A 317 8.34 -20.53 -18.88
N LEU A 318 8.83 -21.71 -18.55
CA LEU A 318 10.13 -22.20 -19.02
C LEU A 318 9.88 -23.13 -20.20
N LEU A 319 10.56 -22.86 -21.32
CA LEU A 319 10.50 -23.65 -22.54
C LEU A 319 11.86 -24.32 -22.75
N PHE A 320 11.90 -25.65 -22.77
CA PHE A 320 13.16 -26.39 -23.01
C PHE A 320 12.91 -27.66 -23.81
N PHE A 321 13.95 -28.18 -24.47
CA PHE A 321 13.85 -29.43 -25.21
C PHE A 321 14.25 -30.62 -24.33
N ALA A 322 13.39 -31.62 -24.26
CA ALA A 322 13.64 -32.89 -23.57
C ALA A 322 13.90 -34.00 -24.60
N PRO A 323 15.13 -34.53 -24.71
CA PRO A 323 15.42 -35.62 -25.65
C PRO A 323 14.74 -36.94 -25.29
N GLU A 324 14.39 -37.13 -24.01
CA GLU A 324 13.80 -38.35 -23.48
C GLU A 324 12.71 -38.02 -22.45
N ALA A 325 11.69 -38.89 -22.36
CA ALA A 325 10.70 -38.87 -21.29
C ALA A 325 11.39 -39.27 -19.97
N SER A 326 11.71 -38.28 -19.14
CA SER A 326 12.43 -38.50 -17.89
C SER A 326 12.07 -37.42 -16.86
N ARG A 327 12.65 -37.54 -15.67
CA ARG A 327 12.50 -36.54 -14.62
C ARG A 327 13.65 -35.54 -14.68
N TYR A 328 13.29 -34.27 -14.79
CA TYR A 328 14.20 -33.13 -14.73
C TYR A 328 14.10 -32.47 -13.36
N GLN A 329 15.04 -31.59 -13.03
CA GLN A 329 15.03 -30.80 -11.81
C GLN A 329 15.01 -29.32 -12.13
N LEU A 330 14.20 -28.57 -11.38
CA LEU A 330 14.14 -27.13 -11.37
C LEU A 330 14.79 -26.64 -10.08
N LEU A 331 15.93 -25.97 -10.21
CA LEU A 331 16.71 -25.44 -9.08
C LEU A 331 16.46 -23.94 -8.95
N SER A 332 16.41 -23.43 -7.71
CA SER A 332 16.20 -22.00 -7.43
C SER A 332 16.78 -21.56 -6.08
N GLY A 333 16.83 -20.24 -5.84
CA GLY A 333 17.20 -19.65 -4.56
C GLY A 333 18.67 -19.32 -4.40
N ASN A 334 19.44 -19.29 -5.50
CA ASN A 334 20.83 -18.82 -5.49
C ASN A 334 20.91 -17.34 -5.92
N SER A 335 20.70 -16.43 -4.96
CA SER A 335 20.68 -14.98 -5.25
C SER A 335 21.94 -14.41 -5.93
N GLN A 336 23.08 -15.09 -5.82
CA GLN A 336 24.37 -14.67 -6.39
C GLN A 336 24.62 -15.21 -7.81
N CYS A 337 23.77 -16.11 -8.28
CA CYS A 337 23.94 -16.72 -9.59
C CYS A 337 23.72 -15.69 -10.70
N ALA A 338 24.61 -15.70 -11.70
CA ALA A 338 24.42 -14.92 -12.92
C ALA A 338 23.28 -15.51 -13.77
N ALA A 339 22.57 -14.67 -14.51
CA ALA A 339 21.57 -15.15 -15.46
C ALA A 339 22.23 -16.07 -16.50
N PRO A 340 21.64 -17.24 -16.82
CA PRO A 340 22.19 -18.11 -17.83
C PRO A 340 22.09 -17.43 -19.20
N ARG A 341 23.09 -17.63 -20.04
CA ARG A 341 23.16 -17.08 -21.40
C ARG A 341 23.19 -18.22 -22.39
N TYR A 342 22.02 -18.52 -22.95
CA TYR A 342 21.87 -19.53 -24.00
C TYR A 342 21.74 -18.85 -25.36
N ASP A 343 22.22 -19.50 -26.40
CA ASP A 343 22.06 -19.06 -27.79
C ASP A 343 20.68 -19.47 -28.33
N LEU A 344 19.61 -18.93 -27.72
CA LEU A 344 18.21 -19.23 -28.07
C LEU A 344 17.47 -18.02 -28.67
N SER A 345 18.14 -16.86 -28.79
CA SER A 345 17.50 -15.62 -29.22
C SER A 345 16.95 -15.68 -30.64
N GLU A 346 17.61 -16.42 -31.55
CA GLU A 346 17.14 -16.58 -32.93
C GLU A 346 15.90 -17.47 -33.05
N LEU A 347 15.58 -18.25 -32.01
CA LEU A 347 14.47 -19.20 -31.98
C LEU A 347 13.31 -18.74 -31.09
N ASP A 348 13.36 -17.54 -30.51
CA ASP A 348 12.43 -17.06 -29.49
C ASP A 348 10.95 -17.15 -29.92
N ASP A 349 10.60 -16.49 -31.04
CA ASP A 349 9.23 -16.51 -31.58
C ASP A 349 8.80 -17.92 -32.02
N GLN A 350 9.72 -18.72 -32.54
CA GLN A 350 9.41 -20.09 -32.99
C GLN A 350 9.09 -21.00 -31.80
N LEU A 351 9.88 -20.91 -30.73
CA LEU A 351 9.70 -21.72 -29.51
C LEU A 351 8.44 -21.31 -28.75
N LYS A 352 8.14 -20.02 -28.66
CA LYS A 352 6.92 -19.50 -28.00
C LYS A 352 5.64 -19.97 -28.69
N ASN A 353 5.64 -20.04 -30.02
CA ASN A 353 4.48 -20.42 -30.82
C ASN A 353 4.41 -21.92 -31.17
N ALA A 354 5.45 -22.70 -30.86
CA ALA A 354 5.46 -24.14 -31.10
C ALA A 354 4.57 -24.90 -30.11
N GLY A 355 3.99 -26.02 -30.58
CA GLY A 355 3.32 -26.97 -29.70
C GLY A 355 4.31 -27.60 -28.73
N ALA A 356 4.02 -27.51 -27.44
CA ALA A 356 4.86 -28.02 -26.37
C ALA A 356 4.06 -28.95 -25.45
N THR A 357 4.70 -29.99 -24.94
CA THR A 357 4.15 -30.83 -23.88
C THR A 357 4.20 -30.10 -22.55
N GLU A 358 3.12 -30.12 -21.77
CA GLU A 358 3.12 -29.52 -20.44
C GLU A 358 3.96 -30.37 -19.47
N GLY A 359 5.00 -29.76 -18.91
CA GLY A 359 5.72 -30.29 -17.77
C GLY A 359 5.16 -29.70 -16.48
N ARG A 360 4.98 -30.55 -15.46
CA ARG A 360 4.49 -30.12 -14.14
C ARG A 360 5.62 -30.18 -13.13
N ALA A 361 5.89 -29.04 -12.49
CA ALA A 361 6.80 -28.99 -11.35
C ALA A 361 6.11 -29.55 -10.10
N GLY A 362 6.79 -30.44 -9.39
CA GLY A 362 6.38 -30.99 -8.11
C GLY A 362 6.56 -29.98 -6.95
N PRO A 363 6.40 -30.43 -5.70
CA PRO A 363 6.53 -29.56 -4.53
C PRO A 363 7.97 -29.03 -4.36
N LEU A 364 8.08 -27.76 -3.94
CA LEU A 364 9.36 -27.13 -3.63
C LEU A 364 9.97 -27.75 -2.36
N ILE A 365 11.12 -28.39 -2.51
CA ILE A 365 11.85 -29.01 -1.40
C ILE A 365 13.17 -28.29 -1.15
N ALA A 366 13.58 -28.22 0.12
CA ALA A 366 14.92 -27.76 0.47
C ALA A 366 15.96 -28.72 -0.10
N ASN A 367 16.98 -28.18 -0.74
CA ASN A 367 18.06 -28.99 -1.29
C ASN A 367 18.98 -29.45 -0.16
N ALA A 368 19.09 -30.77 0.04
CA ALA A 368 19.89 -31.35 1.11
C ALA A 368 21.40 -31.09 0.92
N ASP A 369 21.83 -30.90 -0.33
CA ASP A 369 23.22 -30.62 -0.67
C ASP A 369 23.56 -29.12 -0.56
N TYR A 370 22.57 -28.26 -0.26
CA TYR A 370 22.76 -26.82 -0.17
C TYR A 370 23.79 -26.45 0.89
N LYS A 371 24.86 -25.77 0.48
CA LYS A 371 25.83 -25.14 1.36
C LYS A 371 25.62 -23.64 1.32
N GLN A 372 25.14 -23.10 2.44
CA GLN A 372 24.94 -21.66 2.56
C GLN A 372 26.29 -20.93 2.35
N PRO A 373 26.40 -20.04 1.36
CA PRO A 373 27.61 -19.23 1.22
C PRO A 373 27.69 -18.22 2.38
N ASP A 374 28.91 -17.92 2.84
CA ASP A 374 29.19 -16.90 3.87
C ASP A 374 28.80 -15.50 3.34
N ASN A 375 27.52 -15.14 3.52
CA ASN A 375 26.93 -13.97 2.90
C ASN A 375 26.49 -12.90 3.91
N LEU A 376 26.58 -11.64 3.49
CA LEU A 376 26.13 -10.45 4.24
C LEU A 376 24.67 -10.55 4.75
N ALA A 377 23.77 -11.23 4.00
CA ALA A 377 22.36 -11.39 4.37
C ALA A 377 22.13 -12.32 5.58
N ALA A 378 23.12 -13.14 5.91
CA ALA A 378 23.11 -14.02 7.07
C ALA A 378 23.71 -13.36 8.33
N LEU A 379 24.31 -12.17 8.19
CA LEU A 379 24.89 -11.47 9.32
C LEU A 379 23.80 -11.11 10.34
N PRO A 380 24.08 -11.27 11.64
CA PRO A 380 23.21 -10.71 12.68
C PRO A 380 23.11 -9.20 12.45
N LEU A 381 21.87 -8.71 12.31
CA LEU A 381 21.59 -7.27 12.24
C LEU A 381 21.66 -6.71 13.66
N THR A 382 22.88 -6.59 14.17
CA THR A 382 23.16 -5.88 15.40
C THR A 382 23.91 -4.60 15.07
N GLY A 383 23.39 -3.50 15.56
CA GLY A 383 23.97 -2.17 15.45
C GLY A 383 24.94 -1.88 16.60
N ALA A 384 25.42 -0.65 16.64
CA ALA A 384 26.35 -0.19 17.66
C ALA A 384 25.75 -0.28 19.08
N LYS A 385 26.63 -0.43 20.07
CA LYS A 385 26.27 -0.29 21.48
C LYS A 385 25.62 1.06 21.76
N ILE A 386 24.70 1.09 22.71
CA ILE A 386 23.98 2.30 23.09
C ILE A 386 24.13 2.59 24.58
N ASP A 387 24.48 3.83 24.89
CA ASP A 387 24.31 4.35 26.24
C ASP A 387 22.85 4.77 26.45
N VAL A 388 22.17 4.04 27.33
CA VAL A 388 20.76 4.26 27.66
C VAL A 388 20.54 5.32 28.75
N ALA A 389 21.60 5.89 29.33
CA ALA A 389 21.48 6.81 30.47
C ALA A 389 20.68 8.09 30.17
N ALA A 390 20.76 8.59 28.93
CA ALA A 390 20.02 9.79 28.49
C ALA A 390 18.57 9.50 28.03
N TRP A 391 18.17 8.23 28.00
CA TRP A 391 16.84 7.81 27.56
C TRP A 391 15.88 7.81 28.72
N LYS A 392 14.69 8.39 28.55
CA LYS A 392 13.76 8.62 29.67
C LYS A 392 12.78 7.47 29.88
N PHE A 393 12.46 6.75 28.81
CA PHE A 393 11.41 5.73 28.81
C PHE A 393 11.85 4.49 28.03
N ARG A 394 11.33 3.34 28.45
CA ARG A 394 11.40 2.11 27.65
C ARG A 394 10.13 1.28 27.79
N LYS A 395 9.85 0.44 26.78
CA LYS A 395 8.81 -0.60 26.82
C LYS A 395 9.40 -1.94 26.37
N PRO A 396 9.04 -3.08 26.98
CA PRO A 396 9.46 -4.38 26.48
C PRO A 396 8.69 -4.71 25.21
N ILE A 397 9.35 -5.33 24.24
CA ILE A 397 8.73 -5.82 23.00
C ILE A 397 8.38 -7.29 23.18
N GLN A 398 7.11 -7.61 22.98
CA GLN A 398 6.57 -8.97 23.07
C GLN A 398 6.47 -9.57 21.67
N LEU A 399 7.17 -10.68 21.46
CA LEU A 399 7.28 -11.36 20.18
C LEU A 399 6.40 -12.60 20.16
N SER A 400 5.67 -12.82 19.07
CA SER A 400 4.90 -14.05 18.86
C SER A 400 5.72 -15.14 18.17
N LYS A 401 6.63 -14.76 17.26
CA LYS A 401 7.54 -15.63 16.52
C LYS A 401 8.86 -14.89 16.26
N ARG A 402 9.94 -15.63 15.96
CA ARG A 402 11.20 -15.03 15.47
C ARG A 402 11.07 -14.64 14.00
N GLY A 403 11.91 -13.72 13.54
CA GLY A 403 11.98 -13.27 12.15
C GLY A 403 11.77 -11.76 12.01
N ALA A 404 11.24 -11.32 10.88
CA ALA A 404 10.84 -9.93 10.69
C ALA A 404 9.61 -9.63 11.55
N GLN A 405 9.69 -8.54 12.32
CA GLN A 405 8.66 -8.10 13.25
C GLN A 405 8.12 -6.75 12.81
N GLN A 406 6.85 -6.51 13.11
CA GLN A 406 6.19 -5.23 12.93
C GLN A 406 5.53 -4.82 14.24
N ILE A 407 5.85 -3.61 14.72
CA ILE A 407 5.28 -3.05 15.96
C ILE A 407 4.56 -1.75 15.63
N GLU A 408 3.34 -1.61 16.15
CA GLU A 408 2.63 -0.33 16.15
C GLU A 408 3.02 0.53 17.35
N LEU A 409 3.43 1.78 17.09
CA LEU A 409 3.73 2.75 18.13
C LEU A 409 2.43 3.24 18.77
N ASP A 410 2.28 2.96 20.07
CA ASP A 410 1.14 3.44 20.84
C ASP A 410 1.24 4.94 21.18
N PRO A 411 0.13 5.58 21.60
CA PRO A 411 0.11 7.00 21.93
C PRO A 411 1.16 7.43 22.97
N ASP A 412 1.50 6.58 23.95
CA ASP A 412 2.50 6.93 24.96
C ASP A 412 3.88 7.16 24.33
N VAL A 413 4.24 6.32 23.35
CA VAL A 413 5.51 6.45 22.61
C VAL A 413 5.44 7.63 21.65
N LEU A 414 4.35 7.79 20.91
CA LEU A 414 4.18 8.88 19.94
C LEU A 414 4.27 10.27 20.58
N VAL A 415 3.71 10.44 21.79
CA VAL A 415 3.76 11.72 22.52
C VAL A 415 5.17 12.04 23.02
N ARG A 416 5.94 11.01 23.38
CA ARG A 416 7.23 11.15 24.07
C ARG A 416 8.42 11.00 23.14
N THR A 417 8.18 10.79 21.85
CA THR A 417 9.19 10.83 20.80
C THR A 417 9.14 12.16 20.06
N ALA A 418 10.26 12.56 19.48
CA ALA A 418 10.30 13.63 18.51
C ALA A 418 9.41 13.30 17.32
N ARG A 419 8.89 14.32 16.62
CA ARG A 419 7.97 14.14 15.48
C ARG A 419 8.57 13.34 14.32
N ASP A 420 9.89 13.39 14.17
CA ASP A 420 10.68 12.62 13.20
C ASP A 420 11.12 11.25 13.74
N GLN A 421 10.73 10.90 14.98
CA GLN A 421 11.09 9.69 15.71
C GLN A 421 12.61 9.46 15.79
N ARG A 422 13.41 10.53 15.73
CA ARG A 422 14.89 10.43 15.79
C ARG A 422 15.40 9.86 17.10
N ASP A 423 14.62 10.00 18.16
CA ASP A 423 14.87 9.55 19.52
C ASP A 423 14.11 8.27 19.84
N LEU A 424 14.13 7.31 18.91
CA LEU A 424 13.63 5.95 19.09
C LEU A 424 14.76 4.95 18.83
N ARG A 425 14.93 3.95 19.71
CA ARG A 425 15.87 2.85 19.53
C ARG A 425 15.27 1.53 19.94
N ILE A 426 15.51 0.48 19.14
CA ILE A 426 15.27 -0.90 19.55
C ILE A 426 16.59 -1.44 20.07
N VAL A 427 16.57 -2.12 21.21
CA VAL A 427 17.78 -2.58 21.89
C VAL A 427 17.58 -3.99 22.40
N VAL A 428 18.58 -4.83 22.18
CA VAL A 428 18.73 -6.14 22.81
C VAL A 428 20.06 -6.12 23.56
N GLU A 429 20.05 -6.53 24.83
CA GLU A 429 21.21 -6.34 25.73
C GLU A 429 21.66 -4.87 25.80
N ASP A 430 22.84 -4.55 25.25
CA ASP A 430 23.38 -3.20 25.12
C ASP A 430 23.55 -2.74 23.66
N GLN A 431 23.02 -3.51 22.70
CA GLN A 431 23.18 -3.27 21.26
C GLN A 431 21.89 -2.82 20.62
N GLN A 432 22.00 -1.84 19.71
CA GLN A 432 20.86 -1.41 18.90
C GLN A 432 20.47 -2.51 17.91
N LEU A 433 19.17 -2.71 17.69
CA LEU A 433 18.67 -3.45 16.54
C LEU A 433 18.32 -2.44 15.44
N PRO A 434 18.90 -2.57 14.23
CA PRO A 434 18.49 -1.79 13.09
C PRO A 434 17.01 -1.97 12.77
N PHE A 435 16.33 -0.87 12.45
CA PHE A 435 14.91 -0.87 12.15
C PHE A 435 14.57 0.14 11.04
N LEU A 436 13.40 -0.05 10.44
CA LEU A 436 12.77 0.86 9.48
C LEU A 436 11.46 1.40 10.06
N ILE A 437 11.08 2.61 9.67
CA ILE A 437 9.80 3.20 10.04
C ILE A 437 8.86 3.16 8.83
N GLU A 438 7.66 2.64 9.02
CA GLU A 438 6.58 2.60 8.03
C GLU A 438 5.43 3.49 8.49
N ARG A 439 4.91 4.31 7.58
CA ARG A 439 3.77 5.21 7.84
C ARG A 439 2.65 4.88 6.86
N PRO A 440 1.80 3.88 7.18
CA PRO A 440 0.71 3.49 6.31
C PRO A 440 -0.37 4.57 6.27
N SER A 441 -1.26 4.51 5.28
CA SER A 441 -2.45 5.39 5.16
C SER A 441 -3.56 5.05 6.18
N ILE A 442 -3.19 4.57 7.36
CA ILE A 442 -4.09 4.11 8.42
C ILE A 442 -4.14 5.15 9.54
N SER A 443 -5.32 5.33 10.13
CA SER A 443 -5.51 6.10 11.36
C SER A 443 -6.19 5.27 12.44
N ARG A 444 -5.89 5.56 13.71
CA ARG A 444 -6.54 4.94 14.87
C ARG A 444 -7.40 5.95 15.59
N ALA A 445 -8.63 5.55 15.91
CA ALA A 445 -9.55 6.35 16.69
C ALA A 445 -9.30 6.20 18.20
N LEU A 446 -9.42 7.31 18.93
CA LEU A 446 -9.40 7.40 20.38
C LEU A 446 -10.68 8.11 20.83
N PRO A 447 -11.43 7.56 21.79
CA PRO A 447 -12.58 8.26 22.35
C PRO A 447 -12.11 9.52 23.09
N LEU A 448 -12.84 10.62 22.90
CA LEU A 448 -12.58 11.89 23.59
C LEU A 448 -13.64 12.12 24.64
N ALA A 449 -13.23 12.36 25.88
CA ALA A 449 -14.17 12.78 26.90
C ALA A 449 -14.62 14.22 26.58
N SER A 450 -15.92 14.42 26.43
CA SER A 450 -16.51 15.70 26.02
C SER A 450 -17.39 16.30 27.10
N ALA A 451 -17.34 17.62 27.27
CA ALA A 451 -18.28 18.38 28.10
C ALA A 451 -18.74 19.65 27.39
N ARG A 452 -19.98 20.10 27.65
CA ARG A 452 -20.42 21.43 27.20
C ARG A 452 -19.60 22.51 27.90
N ALA A 453 -19.15 23.50 27.13
CA ALA A 453 -18.29 24.58 27.58
C ALA A 453 -18.78 25.94 27.03
N ASP A 454 -20.10 26.09 26.91
CA ASP A 454 -20.73 27.30 26.39
C ASP A 454 -20.37 28.53 27.24
N ASP A 455 -20.18 29.68 26.58
CA ASP A 455 -19.94 30.95 27.26
C ASP A 455 -21.28 31.68 27.46
N PRO A 456 -21.74 31.91 28.70
CA PRO A 456 -23.00 32.61 28.97
C PRO A 456 -23.05 34.02 28.35
N LYS A 457 -21.90 34.65 28.09
CA LYS A 457 -21.80 35.97 27.45
C LYS A 457 -21.97 35.89 25.93
N LYS A 458 -21.90 34.70 25.33
CA LYS A 458 -22.02 34.46 23.89
C LYS A 458 -23.11 33.41 23.62
N PRO A 459 -24.40 33.74 23.86
CA PRO A 459 -25.49 32.77 23.82
C PRO A 459 -25.74 32.13 22.44
N ARG A 460 -25.25 32.75 21.35
CA ARG A 460 -25.34 32.19 20.00
C ARG A 460 -24.30 31.11 19.72
N LEU A 461 -23.20 31.06 20.48
CA LEU A 461 -22.15 30.06 20.31
C LEU A 461 -22.47 28.79 21.10
N SER A 462 -22.32 27.64 20.46
CA SER A 462 -22.20 26.36 21.16
C SER A 462 -20.75 25.92 21.18
N ARG A 463 -20.27 25.50 22.35
CA ARG A 463 -18.90 25.06 22.56
C ARG A 463 -18.83 23.74 23.32
N TRP A 464 -17.94 22.86 22.88
CA TRP A 464 -17.61 21.60 23.55
C TRP A 464 -16.13 21.57 23.89
N SER A 465 -15.80 21.25 25.13
CA SER A 465 -14.46 20.91 25.58
C SER A 465 -14.22 19.43 25.35
N LEU A 466 -13.17 19.10 24.60
CA LEU A 466 -12.76 17.73 24.26
C LEU A 466 -11.43 17.43 24.94
N LYS A 467 -11.40 16.40 25.77
CA LYS A 467 -10.21 16.00 26.52
C LYS A 467 -9.50 14.83 25.81
N LEU A 468 -8.24 15.05 25.45
CA LEU A 468 -7.32 14.02 24.99
C LEU A 468 -6.82 13.19 26.18
N PRO A 469 -6.56 11.88 26.00
CA PRO A 469 -5.99 11.03 27.05
C PRO A 469 -4.64 11.54 27.58
N GLN A 470 -3.85 12.19 26.72
CA GLN A 470 -2.56 12.77 27.06
C GLN A 470 -2.31 14.01 26.19
N ALA A 471 -1.59 15.00 26.74
CA ALA A 471 -1.17 16.19 26.00
C ALA A 471 -0.18 15.82 24.90
N GLY A 472 -0.32 16.45 23.72
CA GLY A 472 0.61 16.28 22.61
C GLY A 472 0.41 15.01 21.77
N ILE A 473 -0.69 14.27 21.95
CA ILE A 473 -1.05 13.17 21.04
C ILE A 473 -1.18 13.75 19.62
N PRO A 474 -0.57 13.14 18.59
CA PRO A 474 -0.56 13.67 17.22
C PRO A 474 -1.90 13.39 16.52
N ILE A 475 -3.01 13.89 17.08
CA ILE A 475 -4.32 13.85 16.43
C ILE A 475 -4.26 14.70 15.16
N THR A 476 -4.70 14.13 14.05
CA THR A 476 -4.79 14.77 12.73
C THR A 476 -6.23 14.99 12.30
N ARG A 477 -7.19 14.34 12.96
CA ARG A 477 -8.62 14.50 12.66
C ARG A 477 -9.48 14.27 13.89
N ILE A 478 -10.57 15.03 14.05
CA ILE A 478 -11.63 14.73 15.03
C ILE A 478 -12.90 14.41 14.28
N THR A 479 -13.64 13.41 14.76
CA THR A 479 -14.98 13.07 14.26
C THR A 479 -16.02 13.13 15.36
N CYS A 480 -17.27 13.47 15.02
CA CYS A 480 -18.42 13.38 15.93
C CYS A 480 -19.74 13.23 15.17
N ALA A 481 -20.77 12.75 15.86
CA ALA A 481 -22.11 12.61 15.31
C ALA A 481 -23.05 13.70 15.86
N ALA A 482 -24.18 13.90 15.18
CA ALA A 482 -25.22 14.85 15.58
C ALA A 482 -26.62 14.24 15.48
N ASP A 483 -27.43 14.49 16.51
CA ASP A 483 -28.84 14.08 16.55
C ASP A 483 -29.72 14.91 15.60
N SER A 484 -29.32 16.15 15.32
CA SER A 484 -30.08 17.07 14.48
C SER A 484 -30.19 16.53 13.04
N ALA A 485 -31.40 16.55 12.49
CA ALA A 485 -31.68 16.03 11.15
C ALA A 485 -31.42 17.05 10.02
N LEU A 486 -31.41 18.36 10.33
CA LEU A 486 -31.23 19.44 9.37
C LEU A 486 -30.39 20.56 9.99
N PHE A 487 -29.25 20.89 9.39
CA PHE A 487 -28.46 22.09 9.72
C PHE A 487 -27.38 22.38 8.68
N GLN A 488 -26.86 23.59 8.72
CA GLN A 488 -25.58 23.96 8.13
C GLN A 488 -24.81 24.83 9.14
N ARG A 489 -23.57 24.45 9.45
CA ARG A 489 -22.75 25.09 10.49
C ARG A 489 -21.29 25.16 10.06
N GLU A 490 -20.63 26.26 10.42
CA GLU A 490 -19.18 26.35 10.39
C GLU A 490 -18.64 25.92 11.75
N MET A 491 -17.82 24.87 11.75
CA MET A 491 -17.21 24.31 12.95
C MET A 491 -15.76 24.76 13.03
N ARG A 492 -15.36 25.27 14.19
CA ARG A 492 -13.98 25.70 14.47
C ARG A 492 -13.40 24.88 15.62
N LEU A 493 -12.23 24.32 15.40
CA LEU A 493 -11.47 23.59 16.42
C LEU A 493 -10.23 24.39 16.83
N TRP A 494 -10.04 24.58 18.14
CA TRP A 494 -8.92 25.35 18.67
C TRP A 494 -8.46 24.83 20.05
N GLU A 495 -7.26 25.21 20.47
CA GLU A 495 -6.74 24.97 21.82
C GLU A 495 -6.36 26.30 22.49
N GLU A 496 -6.34 26.32 23.83
CA GLU A 496 -5.76 27.44 24.57
C GLU A 496 -4.24 27.22 24.65
N ALA A 497 -3.48 27.97 23.86
CA ALA A 497 -2.02 27.91 23.86
C ALA A 497 -1.45 28.97 24.80
N THR A 498 -0.26 28.71 25.32
CA THR A 498 0.49 29.65 26.15
C THR A 498 1.72 30.13 25.38
N ASP A 499 1.96 31.43 25.35
CA ASP A 499 3.16 32.00 24.74
C ASP A 499 4.39 31.93 25.68
N ASN A 500 5.53 32.44 25.22
CA ASN A 500 6.76 32.43 26.03
C ASN A 500 6.70 33.30 27.29
N ARG A 501 5.70 34.19 27.39
CA ARG A 501 5.48 35.10 28.53
C ARG A 501 4.47 34.54 29.53
N GLY A 502 3.81 33.43 29.20
CA GLY A 502 2.76 32.84 30.03
C GLY A 502 1.35 33.32 29.66
N ASP A 503 1.21 34.18 28.65
CA ASP A 503 -0.08 34.69 28.21
C ASP A 503 -0.82 33.62 27.41
N LYS A 504 -2.11 33.48 27.69
CA LYS A 504 -2.97 32.49 27.04
C LYS A 504 -3.69 33.08 25.84
N PHE A 505 -3.69 32.35 24.73
CA PHE A 505 -4.36 32.78 23.51
C PHE A 505 -5.00 31.59 22.78
N PRO A 506 -6.12 31.79 22.07
CA PRO A 506 -6.71 30.75 21.25
C PRO A 506 -5.82 30.46 20.04
N ARG A 507 -5.44 29.20 19.87
CA ARG A 507 -4.69 28.70 18.72
C ARG A 507 -5.59 27.79 17.93
N GLU A 508 -5.94 28.22 16.72
CA GLU A 508 -6.76 27.41 15.82
C GLU A 508 -6.00 26.18 15.34
N LEU A 509 -6.70 25.06 15.29
CA LEU A 509 -6.19 23.76 14.85
C LEU A 509 -6.81 23.33 13.52
N GLY A 510 -8.04 23.77 13.23
CA GLY A 510 -8.71 23.54 11.96
C GLY A 510 -10.13 24.12 11.95
N HIS A 511 -10.76 24.10 10.78
CA HIS A 511 -12.17 24.46 10.57
C HIS A 511 -12.79 23.56 9.51
N ALA A 512 -14.11 23.38 9.56
CA ALA A 512 -14.86 22.68 8.52
C ALA A 512 -16.34 23.08 8.52
N ALA A 513 -16.91 23.17 7.32
CA ALA A 513 -18.35 23.32 7.14
C ALA A 513 -19.02 21.95 7.31
N TRP A 514 -20.14 21.91 8.03
CA TRP A 514 -20.97 20.72 8.16
C TRP A 514 -22.40 21.03 7.77
N LYS A 515 -22.88 20.34 6.73
CA LYS A 515 -24.25 20.37 6.25
C LYS A 515 -24.86 19.00 6.43
N LYS A 516 -26.09 18.96 6.94
CA LYS A 516 -26.91 17.76 7.05
C LYS A 516 -28.32 18.09 6.61
N VAL A 517 -28.88 17.29 5.70
CA VAL A 517 -30.25 17.44 5.17
C VAL A 517 -31.01 16.13 5.38
N PRO A 518 -32.30 16.16 5.76
CA PRO A 518 -33.10 14.95 5.89
C PRO A 518 -33.15 14.16 4.58
N GLY A 519 -32.93 12.85 4.66
CA GLY A 519 -32.95 11.95 3.51
C GLY A 519 -31.61 11.75 2.80
N GLU A 520 -30.57 12.52 3.14
CA GLU A 520 -29.21 12.29 2.65
C GLU A 520 -28.45 11.33 3.57
N THR A 521 -27.77 10.33 3.00
CA THR A 521 -26.84 9.45 3.72
C THR A 521 -25.67 10.29 4.22
N THR A 522 -25.74 10.77 5.46
CA THR A 522 -24.74 11.71 5.99
C THR A 522 -23.74 10.96 6.88
N ARG A 523 -22.44 11.24 6.71
CA ARG A 523 -21.40 10.77 7.62
C ARG A 523 -21.39 11.50 8.94
N ASP A 524 -20.71 10.89 9.91
CA ASP A 524 -20.15 11.62 11.05
C ASP A 524 -19.35 12.82 10.53
N PHE A 525 -19.47 13.96 11.22
CA PHE A 525 -18.63 15.11 10.97
C PHE A 525 -17.17 14.74 11.10
N ALA A 526 -16.32 15.35 10.27
CA ALA A 526 -14.89 15.29 10.45
C ALA A 526 -14.25 16.66 10.26
N ILE A 527 -13.32 16.99 11.13
CA ILE A 527 -12.46 18.18 11.03
C ILE A 527 -11.01 17.72 10.98
N HIS A 528 -10.30 18.10 9.92
CA HIS A 528 -8.86 17.88 9.82
C HIS A 528 -8.12 18.95 10.60
N LEU A 529 -7.04 18.55 11.25
CA LEU A 529 -6.17 19.45 11.98
C LEU A 529 -4.98 19.81 11.09
N ASP A 530 -4.87 21.08 10.73
CA ASP A 530 -3.74 21.62 9.97
C ASP A 530 -2.46 21.64 10.81
N VAL A 531 -2.61 21.69 12.13
CA VAL A 531 -1.49 21.63 13.06
C VAL A 531 -1.81 20.74 14.26
N ALA A 532 -0.83 19.93 14.65
CA ALA A 532 -0.97 19.05 15.81
C ALA A 532 -1.22 19.84 17.11
N PRO A 533 -2.11 19.34 17.99
CA PRO A 533 -2.37 19.94 19.29
C PRO A 533 -1.15 19.81 20.21
N ARG A 534 -0.99 20.78 21.11
CA ARG A 534 0.06 20.78 22.15
C ARG A 534 -0.52 20.39 23.50
N GLY A 535 -1.73 20.89 23.80
CA GLY A 535 -2.43 20.62 25.04
C GLY A 535 -3.13 19.26 25.02
N ASP A 536 -3.86 19.01 26.10
CA ASP A 536 -4.77 17.87 26.23
C ASP A 536 -6.25 18.31 26.21
N THR A 537 -6.55 19.59 26.08
CA THR A 537 -7.90 20.14 26.04
C THR A 537 -8.08 20.93 24.75
N LEU A 538 -9.05 20.50 23.94
CA LEU A 538 -9.43 21.13 22.68
C LEU A 538 -10.85 21.69 22.81
N PHE A 539 -11.17 22.72 22.05
CA PHE A 539 -12.49 23.33 22.01
C PHE A 539 -13.03 23.28 20.59
N LEU A 540 -14.18 22.62 20.43
CA LEU A 540 -14.98 22.70 19.22
C LEU A 540 -16.05 23.76 19.42
N GLU A 541 -16.24 24.66 18.46
CA GLU A 541 -17.20 25.77 18.55
C GLU A 541 -17.95 25.95 17.23
N THR A 542 -19.21 26.37 17.32
CA THR A 542 -20.02 26.83 16.18
C THR A 542 -20.90 28.01 16.59
N ASP A 543 -21.13 28.93 15.65
CA ASP A 543 -22.21 29.90 15.76
C ASP A 543 -23.52 29.25 15.29
N ASN A 544 -24.55 29.27 16.13
CA ASN A 544 -25.87 28.76 15.78
C ASN A 544 -26.70 29.79 15.00
N GLY A 545 -26.30 31.07 15.01
CA GLY A 545 -27.14 32.17 14.54
C GLY A 545 -28.45 32.21 15.33
N ASP A 546 -29.56 32.25 14.60
CA ASP A 546 -30.91 32.22 15.18
C ASP A 546 -31.49 30.79 15.29
N ASN A 547 -30.69 29.76 15.00
CA ASN A 547 -31.12 28.37 15.09
C ASN A 547 -30.94 27.82 16.52
N PRO A 548 -31.65 26.73 16.87
CA PRO A 548 -31.38 25.98 18.08
C PRO A 548 -29.93 25.47 18.13
N ALA A 549 -29.42 25.33 19.36
CA ALA A 549 -28.12 24.72 19.62
C ALA A 549 -28.10 23.27 19.10
N ILE A 550 -27.06 22.94 18.31
CA ILE A 550 -26.83 21.58 17.83
C ILE A 550 -26.43 20.67 19.00
N LYS A 551 -26.88 19.41 18.97
CA LYS A 551 -26.47 18.37 19.93
C LYS A 551 -25.49 17.43 19.24
N LEU A 552 -24.30 17.32 19.81
CA LEU A 552 -23.19 16.52 19.31
C LEU A 552 -22.82 15.42 20.31
N HIS A 553 -22.43 14.25 19.80
CA HIS A 553 -21.99 13.10 20.58
C HIS A 553 -20.91 12.29 19.84
N ASP A 554 -20.40 11.22 20.46
CA ASP A 554 -19.40 10.30 19.89
C ASP A 554 -18.12 10.96 19.36
N PHE A 555 -17.56 11.88 20.14
CA PHE A 555 -16.30 12.53 19.80
C PHE A 555 -15.13 11.54 19.80
N ARG A 556 -14.42 11.47 18.67
CA ARG A 556 -13.23 10.63 18.50
C ARG A 556 -12.10 11.44 17.89
N GLY A 557 -10.90 11.31 18.44
CA GLY A 557 -9.66 11.82 17.85
C GLY A 557 -8.97 10.72 17.06
N HIS A 558 -8.45 11.03 15.88
CA HIS A 558 -7.75 10.10 15.01
C HIS A 558 -6.29 10.50 14.90
N TYR A 559 -5.38 9.56 15.17
CA TYR A 559 -3.94 9.75 14.98
C TYR A 559 -3.41 8.80 13.88
N PRO A 560 -2.38 9.20 13.11
CA PRO A 560 -1.79 8.37 12.08
C PRO A 560 -1.00 7.21 12.70
N VAL A 561 -1.13 6.03 12.13
CA VAL A 561 -0.36 4.85 12.53
C VAL A 561 1.10 5.02 12.14
N THR A 562 2.00 4.60 13.02
CA THR A 562 3.43 4.46 12.73
C THR A 562 3.87 3.06 13.14
N TRP A 563 4.41 2.32 12.18
CA TRP A 563 4.97 1.00 12.40
C TRP A 563 6.50 1.04 12.43
N VAL A 564 7.08 0.19 13.26
CA VAL A 564 8.52 -0.06 13.32
C VAL A 564 8.78 -1.50 12.91
N ILE A 565 9.65 -1.67 11.91
CA ILE A 565 9.97 -2.97 11.32
C ILE A 565 11.44 -3.30 11.60
N PHE A 566 11.70 -4.49 12.13
CA PHE A 566 13.05 -4.95 12.45
C PHE A 566 13.11 -6.48 12.38
N LYS A 567 14.33 -7.03 12.36
CA LYS A 567 14.55 -8.49 12.41
C LYS A 567 15.08 -8.88 13.78
N THR A 568 14.52 -9.92 14.38
CA THR A 568 15.03 -10.48 15.64
C THR A 568 16.35 -11.22 15.40
N PRO A 569 17.34 -11.12 16.30
CA PRO A 569 18.53 -11.97 16.25
C PRO A 569 18.16 -13.46 16.30
N SER A 570 18.81 -14.29 15.48
CA SER A 570 18.48 -15.73 15.37
C SER A 570 18.78 -16.51 16.65
N ASP A 571 19.78 -16.11 17.43
CA ASP A 571 20.33 -16.89 18.55
C ASP A 571 20.10 -16.28 19.94
N SER A 572 19.52 -15.08 20.02
CA SER A 572 19.29 -14.40 21.29
C SER A 572 17.94 -14.77 21.90
N THR A 573 17.94 -15.11 23.19
CA THR A 573 16.74 -15.25 24.04
C THR A 573 16.50 -14.03 24.93
N GLN A 574 17.31 -12.99 24.75
CA GLN A 574 17.28 -11.81 25.59
C GLN A 574 16.05 -10.94 25.31
N PRO A 575 15.54 -10.22 26.32
CA PRO A 575 14.43 -9.31 26.13
C PRO A 575 14.82 -8.17 25.20
N ILE A 576 13.94 -7.87 24.25
CA ILE A 576 14.07 -6.74 23.34
C ILE A 576 13.26 -5.57 23.90
N TRP A 577 13.81 -4.37 23.84
CA TRP A 577 13.21 -3.16 24.37
C TRP A 577 13.16 -2.07 23.32
N ILE A 578 12.12 -1.24 23.37
CA ILE A 578 12.10 0.05 22.68
C ILE A 578 12.42 1.16 23.69
N TYR A 579 13.37 2.01 23.37
CA TYR A 579 13.80 3.17 24.16
C TYR A 579 13.38 4.45 23.44
N TYR A 580 12.92 5.45 24.19
CA TYR A 580 12.50 6.75 23.66
C TYR A 580 12.60 7.91 24.67
N GLY A 581 12.39 9.15 24.20
CA GLY A 581 12.36 10.36 25.01
C GLY A 581 13.71 11.04 25.22
N ASN A 582 14.68 10.79 24.33
CA ASN A 582 15.97 11.46 24.32
C ASN A 582 15.97 12.56 23.24
N SER A 583 15.46 13.75 23.55
CA SER A 583 15.31 14.85 22.58
C SER A 583 16.61 15.33 21.92
N GLY A 584 17.77 15.03 22.52
CA GLY A 584 19.10 15.32 22.00
C GLY A 584 19.68 14.22 21.09
N ALA A 585 18.99 13.09 20.91
CA ALA A 585 19.43 12.02 20.02
C ALA A 585 19.35 12.44 18.55
N ALA A 586 20.36 12.07 17.77
CA ALA A 586 20.32 12.14 16.31
C ALA A 586 19.51 10.98 15.73
N SER A 587 18.97 11.15 14.51
CA SER A 587 18.29 10.06 13.81
C SER A 587 19.24 8.88 13.61
N PRO A 588 18.79 7.64 13.88
CA PRO A 588 19.62 6.49 13.62
C PRO A 588 19.89 6.36 12.13
N ARG A 589 21.12 5.98 11.77
CA ARG A 589 21.50 5.65 10.40
C ARG A 589 22.01 4.22 10.42
N TYR A 590 21.28 3.34 9.74
CA TYR A 590 21.60 1.93 9.69
C TYR A 590 21.77 1.51 8.24
N ASP A 591 22.68 0.57 8.02
CA ASP A 591 22.84 -0.09 6.72
C ASP A 591 21.70 -1.09 6.45
N VAL A 592 20.71 -1.20 7.35
CA VAL A 592 19.50 -2.01 7.13
C VAL A 592 18.72 -1.57 5.90
N ALA A 593 18.89 -0.32 5.45
CA ALA A 593 18.37 0.15 4.17
C ALA A 593 18.88 -0.69 2.99
N LEU A 594 20.12 -1.21 3.05
CA LEU A 594 20.72 -2.07 2.01
C LEU A 594 20.02 -3.44 1.89
N ILE A 595 19.31 -3.86 2.93
CA ILE A 595 18.54 -5.11 2.95
C ILE A 595 17.05 -4.86 3.21
N ALA A 596 16.59 -3.62 3.06
CA ALA A 596 15.19 -3.26 3.30
C ALA A 596 14.25 -4.07 2.41
N ASP A 597 14.65 -4.31 1.16
CA ASP A 597 13.93 -5.20 0.25
C ASP A 597 13.71 -6.59 0.86
N GLN A 598 14.68 -7.15 1.58
CA GLN A 598 14.53 -8.46 2.23
C GLN A 598 13.54 -8.39 3.39
N LEU A 599 13.53 -7.29 4.16
CA LEU A 599 12.54 -7.07 5.23
C LEU A 599 11.13 -6.84 4.67
N LEU A 600 11.02 -6.13 3.54
CA LEU A 600 9.76 -5.90 2.83
C LEU A 600 9.18 -7.19 2.25
N ARG A 601 10.07 -8.09 1.79
CA ARG A 601 9.77 -9.41 1.20
C ARG A 601 9.46 -10.48 2.24
N ALA A 602 9.98 -10.36 3.47
CA ALA A 602 9.74 -11.31 4.54
C ALA A 602 8.32 -11.22 5.08
N GLU A 603 7.78 -12.35 5.54
CA GLU A 603 6.55 -12.35 6.32
C GLU A 603 6.78 -11.62 7.65
N ARG A 604 6.06 -10.52 7.86
CA ARG A 604 6.18 -9.68 9.07
C ARG A 604 5.22 -10.19 10.13
N THR A 605 5.75 -10.58 11.27
CA THR A 605 4.94 -11.01 12.41
C THR A 605 4.60 -9.80 13.28
N PRO A 606 3.31 -9.59 13.65
CA PRO A 606 2.94 -8.56 14.61
C PRO A 606 3.57 -8.80 15.98
N ALA A 607 4.14 -7.74 16.55
CA ALA A 607 4.68 -7.69 17.90
C ALA A 607 4.04 -6.53 18.68
N THR A 608 3.91 -6.69 20.00
CA THR A 608 3.22 -5.73 20.86
C THR A 608 4.17 -5.07 21.86
N LEU A 609 3.84 -3.83 22.23
CA LEU A 609 4.54 -3.12 23.29
C LEU A 609 3.92 -3.46 24.65
N GLY A 610 4.78 -3.82 25.61
CA GLY A 610 4.36 -3.98 27.00
C GLY A 610 4.28 -2.64 27.74
N ARG A 611 4.21 -2.71 29.06
CA ARG A 611 4.06 -1.55 29.93
C ARG A 611 5.30 -0.65 29.91
N GLN A 612 5.08 0.67 29.94
CA GLN A 612 6.15 1.67 30.04
C GLN A 612 6.89 1.60 31.38
N GLU A 613 8.22 1.68 31.31
CA GLU A 613 9.13 1.88 32.42
C GLU A 613 9.83 3.25 32.30
N ASN A 614 9.88 4.00 33.40
CA ASN A 614 10.65 5.24 33.46
C ASN A 614 12.11 4.91 33.83
N MET A 615 13.05 5.47 33.09
CA MET A 615 14.48 5.19 33.21
C MET A 615 15.21 6.12 34.18
N HIS A 616 14.48 6.99 34.91
CA HIS A 616 15.04 8.07 35.74
C HIS A 616 16.36 7.69 36.39
N SER A 617 17.40 8.43 36.02
CA SER A 617 18.69 8.35 36.70
C SER A 617 18.47 8.62 38.19
N LYS A 618 19.21 7.95 39.07
CA LYS A 618 19.23 8.21 40.52
C LYS A 618 19.36 9.71 40.85
N SER A 619 19.92 10.51 39.93
CA SER A 619 20.13 11.95 40.04
C SER A 619 18.84 12.78 39.94
N GLU A 620 17.86 12.40 39.12
CA GLU A 620 16.59 13.15 38.99
C GLU A 620 15.67 12.99 40.21
N ARG A 621 15.74 11.84 40.91
CA ARG A 621 15.05 11.65 42.19
C ARG A 621 15.54 12.61 43.27
N ILE A 622 16.80 13.05 43.21
CA ILE A 622 17.39 14.00 44.17
C ILE A 622 16.94 15.43 43.84
N ILE A 623 16.78 15.77 42.57
CA ILE A 623 16.31 17.11 42.16
C ILE A 623 14.80 17.27 42.39
N GLN A 624 14.00 16.21 42.22
CA GLN A 624 12.56 16.25 42.55
C GLN A 624 12.27 16.24 44.07
N THR A 625 13.13 15.67 44.92
CA THR A 625 13.02 15.85 46.38
C THR A 625 13.46 17.23 46.86
N LEU A 626 14.01 18.06 45.96
CA LEU A 626 14.43 19.44 46.20
C LEU A 626 13.50 20.48 45.53
N SER A 627 12.28 20.13 45.12
CA SER A 627 11.27 21.13 44.73
C SER A 627 10.23 21.33 45.84
N GLY A 628 10.25 22.50 46.47
CA GLY A 628 9.36 22.88 47.58
C GLY A 628 10.11 23.43 48.80
N SER A 629 9.45 23.49 49.96
CA SER A 629 9.98 23.98 51.25
C SER A 629 11.32 23.36 51.68
N SER A 630 11.65 22.19 51.12
CA SER A 630 12.95 21.50 51.21
C SER A 630 14.14 22.36 50.75
N LEU A 631 13.98 23.19 49.71
CA LEU A 631 15.04 24.07 49.20
C LEU A 631 15.41 25.16 50.24
N TYR A 632 14.42 25.76 50.90
CA TYR A 632 14.64 26.74 51.96
C TYR A 632 15.29 26.14 53.20
N ILE A 633 14.95 24.89 53.54
CA ILE A 633 15.56 24.18 54.67
C ILE A 633 17.02 23.85 54.36
N PHE A 634 17.34 23.38 53.15
CA PHE A 634 18.70 23.09 52.73
C PHE A 634 19.60 24.34 52.75
N TRP A 635 19.15 25.44 52.12
CA TRP A 635 19.88 26.71 52.15
C TRP A 635 19.94 27.33 53.56
N GLY A 636 18.91 27.12 54.38
CA GLY A 636 18.90 27.52 55.78
C GLY A 636 19.96 26.77 56.61
N VAL A 637 20.06 25.45 56.46
CA VAL A 637 21.09 24.63 57.13
C VAL A 637 22.48 25.00 56.62
N LEU A 638 22.65 25.20 55.32
CA LEU A 638 23.92 25.64 54.75
C LEU A 638 24.34 27.03 55.29
N GLY A 639 23.40 27.97 55.40
CA GLY A 639 23.61 29.27 56.01
C GLY A 639 24.05 29.17 57.48
N VAL A 640 23.41 28.30 58.27
CA VAL A 640 23.80 28.05 59.67
C VAL A 640 25.20 27.45 59.77
N VAL A 641 25.56 26.51 58.89
CA VAL A 641 26.91 25.92 58.86
C VAL A 641 27.97 26.96 58.50
N VAL A 642 27.70 27.83 57.52
CA VAL A 642 28.60 28.93 57.14
C VAL A 642 28.77 29.92 58.28
N ILE A 643 27.69 30.30 58.98
CA ILE A 643 27.76 31.18 60.16
C ILE A 643 28.57 30.50 61.28
N GLY A 644 28.34 29.20 61.53
CA GLY A 644 29.11 28.43 62.51
C GLY A 644 30.61 28.41 62.20
N LEU A 645 30.97 28.23 60.93
CA LEU A 645 32.35 28.29 60.45
C LEU A 645 32.94 29.70 60.60
N LEU A 646 32.20 30.76 60.29
CA LEU A 646 32.65 32.13 60.46
C LEU A 646 32.86 32.49 61.95
N VAL A 647 32.03 31.99 62.86
CA VAL A 647 32.21 32.15 64.31
C VAL A 647 33.41 31.36 64.81
N LEU A 648 33.68 30.18 64.27
CA LEU A 648 34.87 29.40 64.59
C LEU A 648 36.15 30.13 64.14
N VAL A 649 36.13 30.67 62.91
CA VAL A 649 37.23 31.46 62.35
C VAL A 649 37.43 32.76 63.13
N SER A 650 36.36 33.45 63.56
CA SER A 650 36.48 34.67 64.36
C SER A 650 37.03 34.41 65.77
N ARG A 651 36.78 33.23 66.34
CA ARG A 651 37.38 32.79 67.61
C ARG A 651 38.85 32.36 67.48
N LEU A 652 39.31 32.01 66.28
CA LEU A 652 40.68 31.64 65.98
C LEU A 652 41.55 32.83 65.54
N LEU A 653 40.97 34.02 65.35
CA LEU A 653 41.72 35.25 65.12
C LEU A 653 42.27 35.79 66.45
N PRO A 654 43.61 35.98 66.57
CA PRO A 654 44.21 36.51 67.80
C PRO A 654 43.74 37.94 68.05
N ARG A 655 43.32 38.23 69.29
CA ARG A 655 42.98 39.58 69.73
C ARG A 655 44.23 40.44 69.63
N THR A 656 44.22 41.44 68.74
CA THR A 656 45.21 42.51 68.72
C THR A 656 45.14 43.28 70.03
N GLN A 657 46.25 43.32 70.75
CA GLN A 657 46.50 44.27 71.84
C GLN A 657 46.55 45.70 71.31
#